data_AF-A0A0H2RS85-F1
#
_entry.id   AF-A0A0H2RS85-F1
#
_cell.length_a   1.000
_cell.length_b   1.000
_cell.length_c   1.000
_cell.angle_alpha   90.00
_cell.angle_beta   90.00
_cell.angle_gamma   90.00
#
_symmetry.space_group_name_H-M   'P 1'
#
loop_
_entity.id
_entity.type
_entity.pdbx_description
1 polymer ?
#
loop_
_entity_poly.entity_id
_entity_poly.type
_entity_poly.pdbx_seq_one_letter_code
_entity_poly.pdbx_strand_id
1 'polypeptide(L)'
;MSWTPAPTTSGTYNVKAFSSNAYWRYASNNSGDQWAKTDDYDAMDDDSYKWTITLTSSNRFTIEPVASEYTALGISARTDLYEGYGYAMIRSPRRGTSPAEWQAMPGSDGKYSRISMVSHPRAAEGSMVLDTRLSYNSADKCIHFSKDGDTNFQRWVFRNLDGSEGRDDGKGPTTDDTDKPSKDTDDADARRKRKYLERRALRLLPDTLTSRKNSLLPDIDNVQGDVFMLFPKRFEHFMFFIISDAAQFKRNLATYLPYVTSAHETYNNINHIHEKLPAPGGGEHDHLSSLIAFSRLGLNKIGVNAAIRDKFFDEGSMKNKAYLMGDRAQWDDVFDSGSVHGVIMVTAKRQDACKARAEEIQRIFRNSVSGSFVTMEGRVRPDEREFFGWKDGISQPALEGLIQPHAGQVVVPPGVIVMGYPGDPVFDDKRQLQRPAFTKDGSLLVFRKLEQAVLSWADYIQTNYHRAVEKRPTKDVELDEHTRMELFGARQFGRWKSGVPLALSPYADDPYYLDPERINNFDYKEDGAGDGVGRPKCPYAAHIRKTVPRGLDPLVSREFLKASMVVRTGIPYGPEVSDEDKQKYAQLKEDNKTRTPENQKYEESNRGLLFTCYQSSLANGFVRQSIDFANNDFWPATSILPTNHGQDPIIGGPPDRLQESPIVAKLTSDRAIQLKVTSSADSRTYTVQGFARADPTALDKDKEFTQDFFVTSRGGEWFFVPGISALREWAR
;
A
#
# COMPACT_ATOMS: atom_id res chain seq x y z
N MET A 1 -7.83 19.84 32.57
CA MET A 1 -7.42 18.90 33.59
C MET A 1 -6.58 17.81 32.90
N SER A 2 -5.40 17.43 33.36
CA SER A 2 -5.02 16.02 33.30
C SER A 2 -5.78 15.54 34.50
N TRP A 3 -6.30 14.32 34.50
CA TRP A 3 -6.51 13.72 35.81
C TRP A 3 -5.12 13.33 36.35
N THR A 4 -4.36 14.38 36.66
CA THR A 4 -3.31 14.39 37.66
C THR A 4 -3.69 15.51 38.62
N PRO A 5 -4.18 15.18 39.83
CA PRO A 5 -4.38 13.81 40.33
C PRO A 5 -5.71 13.20 39.88
N ALA A 6 -5.84 11.87 40.02
CA ALA A 6 -7.15 11.20 40.09
C ALA A 6 -8.04 11.89 41.14
N PRO A 7 -9.38 11.76 41.12
CA PRO A 7 -10.19 12.27 42.21
C PRO A 7 -9.64 11.70 43.52
N THR A 8 -9.15 12.55 44.42
CA THR A 8 -8.60 12.14 45.73
C THR A 8 -9.63 12.27 46.84
N THR A 9 -10.77 12.87 46.53
CA THR A 9 -11.92 13.03 47.42
C THR A 9 -13.20 12.72 46.67
N SER A 10 -14.13 12.00 47.30
CA SER A 10 -15.50 11.88 46.80
C SER A 10 -16.19 13.25 46.82
N GLY A 11 -16.97 13.58 45.79
CA GLY A 11 -17.58 14.90 45.66
C GLY A 11 -18.49 15.05 44.44
N THR A 12 -19.15 16.20 44.31
CA THR A 12 -20.05 16.52 43.19
C THR A 12 -19.37 17.46 42.20
N TYR A 13 -19.43 17.12 40.91
CA TYR A 13 -18.74 17.79 39.81
C TYR A 13 -19.73 18.21 38.72
N ASN A 14 -19.47 19.33 38.04
CA ASN A 14 -20.25 19.78 36.87
C ASN A 14 -19.60 19.27 35.57
N VAL A 15 -20.39 18.66 34.68
CA VAL A 15 -19.92 18.06 33.43
C VAL A 15 -20.67 18.64 32.24
N LYS A 16 -19.94 19.04 31.19
CA LYS A 16 -20.50 19.53 29.92
C LYS A 16 -19.98 18.68 28.75
N ALA A 17 -20.88 18.23 27.88
CA ALA A 17 -20.53 17.44 26.70
C ALA A 17 -20.32 18.37 25.50
N PHE A 18 -19.28 18.13 24.68
CA PHE A 18 -19.02 18.92 23.47
C PHE A 18 -18.80 18.00 22.28
N SER A 19 -19.17 18.44 21.08
CA SER A 19 -18.82 17.74 19.84
C SER A 19 -18.66 18.73 18.70
N SER A 20 -17.53 18.66 17.99
CA SER A 20 -17.24 19.60 16.90
C SER A 20 -18.17 19.45 15.68
N ASN A 21 -18.90 18.34 15.55
CA ASN A 21 -19.71 18.01 14.36
C ASN A 21 -21.11 17.42 14.71
N ALA A 22 -21.72 17.82 15.84
CA ALA A 22 -22.99 17.35 16.43
C ALA A 22 -22.87 16.21 17.46
N TYR A 23 -23.83 16.17 18.40
CA TYR A 23 -24.06 15.05 19.32
C TYR A 23 -25.52 14.57 19.26
N TRP A 24 -25.81 13.41 19.84
CA TRP A 24 -27.15 12.84 19.85
C TRP A 24 -27.77 13.00 21.24
N ARG A 25 -28.96 13.62 21.29
CA ARG A 25 -29.76 13.77 22.52
C ARG A 25 -30.97 12.84 22.43
N TYR A 26 -31.21 12.09 23.50
CA TYR A 26 -32.45 11.33 23.66
C TYR A 26 -33.51 12.22 24.31
N ALA A 27 -34.66 12.39 23.67
CA ALA A 27 -35.75 13.20 24.19
C ALA A 27 -37.00 12.33 24.35
N SER A 28 -37.53 12.25 25.57
CA SER A 28 -38.86 11.71 25.82
C SER A 28 -39.87 12.85 25.68
N ASN A 29 -40.59 12.91 24.57
CA ASN A 29 -41.75 13.77 24.45
C ASN A 29 -43.03 12.93 24.32
N ASN A 30 -44.19 13.57 24.44
CA ASN A 30 -45.50 12.91 24.52
C ASN A 30 -45.88 12.08 23.27
N SER A 31 -45.07 12.11 22.21
CA SER A 31 -45.22 11.32 20.98
C SER A 31 -44.35 10.05 20.93
N GLY A 32 -43.54 9.79 21.96
CA GLY A 32 -42.71 8.59 22.06
C GLY A 32 -41.21 8.87 22.16
N ASP A 33 -40.49 7.85 22.61
CA ASP A 33 -39.05 7.83 22.83
C ASP A 33 -38.27 7.94 21.50
N GLN A 34 -37.52 9.02 21.27
CA GLN A 34 -36.75 9.22 20.03
C GLN A 34 -35.36 9.85 20.24
N TRP A 35 -34.44 9.49 19.34
CA TRP A 35 -33.08 10.04 19.28
C TRP A 35 -33.02 11.18 18.27
N ALA A 36 -32.53 12.34 18.68
CA ALA A 36 -32.37 13.51 17.82
C ALA A 36 -30.89 13.93 17.73
N LYS A 37 -30.46 14.31 16.52
CA LYS A 37 -29.14 14.88 16.26
C LYS A 37 -29.19 16.38 16.58
N THR A 38 -28.25 16.88 17.38
CA THR A 38 -28.19 18.27 17.84
C THR A 38 -26.81 18.85 17.55
N ASP A 39 -26.78 20.04 16.94
CA ASP A 39 -25.55 20.79 16.63
C ASP A 39 -25.09 21.65 17.82
N ASP A 40 -23.80 21.96 17.90
CA ASP A 40 -23.15 22.61 19.08
C ASP A 40 -23.59 24.08 19.30
N TYR A 41 -24.28 24.69 18.33
CA TYR A 41 -24.68 26.12 18.37
C TYR A 41 -25.92 26.41 19.25
N ASP A 42 -26.67 25.40 19.68
CA ASP A 42 -27.90 25.56 20.48
C ASP A 42 -27.74 25.19 21.98
N ALA A 43 -26.54 24.79 22.43
CA ALA A 43 -26.31 24.44 23.83
C ALA A 43 -26.13 25.71 24.70
N MET A 44 -27.14 26.06 25.51
CA MET A 44 -27.03 27.20 26.44
C MET A 44 -26.06 26.89 27.60
N ASP A 45 -25.56 27.93 28.29
CA ASP A 45 -24.60 27.78 29.40
C ASP A 45 -25.15 27.00 30.61
N ASP A 46 -26.47 26.82 30.64
CA ASP A 46 -27.29 26.14 31.62
C ASP A 46 -27.19 24.60 31.53
N ASP A 47 -26.69 24.03 30.42
CA ASP A 47 -26.63 22.59 30.15
C ASP A 47 -25.43 21.89 30.86
N SER A 48 -25.13 22.29 32.09
CA SER A 48 -24.13 21.62 32.94
C SER A 48 -24.79 20.56 33.83
N TYR A 49 -24.38 19.30 33.72
CA TYR A 49 -24.94 18.19 34.48
C TYR A 49 -24.13 17.92 35.75
N LYS A 50 -24.80 17.75 36.89
CA LYS A 50 -24.15 17.46 38.18
C LYS A 50 -23.99 15.97 38.45
N TRP A 51 -22.76 15.55 38.71
CA TRP A 51 -22.38 14.15 38.87
C TRP A 51 -21.62 13.97 40.18
N THR A 52 -22.01 13.00 41.01
CA THR A 52 -21.28 12.60 42.20
C THR A 52 -20.28 11.51 41.85
N ILE A 53 -19.00 11.78 42.13
CA ILE A 53 -17.93 10.78 42.05
C ILE A 53 -17.66 10.28 43.46
N THR A 54 -17.71 8.95 43.64
CA THR A 54 -17.40 8.31 44.92
C THR A 54 -16.20 7.40 44.77
N LEU A 55 -15.15 7.65 45.55
CA LEU A 55 -13.97 6.80 45.57
C LEU A 55 -14.27 5.50 46.31
N THR A 56 -13.95 4.38 45.68
CA THR A 56 -14.15 3.05 46.24
C THR A 56 -12.83 2.42 46.71
N SER A 57 -11.72 2.68 46.02
CA SER A 57 -10.37 2.31 46.44
C SER A 57 -9.32 3.18 45.75
N SER A 58 -8.03 2.98 46.08
CA SER A 58 -6.91 3.61 45.36
C SER A 58 -7.03 3.32 43.86
N ASN A 59 -7.30 4.36 43.07
CA ASN A 59 -7.52 4.35 41.62
C ASN A 59 -8.85 3.75 41.13
N ARG A 60 -9.83 3.53 42.01
CA ARG A 60 -11.20 3.13 41.62
C ARG A 60 -12.27 4.08 42.14
N PHE A 61 -13.28 4.28 41.33
CA PHE A 61 -14.37 5.20 41.63
C PHE A 61 -15.65 4.80 40.91
N THR A 62 -16.77 5.21 41.48
CA THR A 62 -18.08 5.17 40.84
C THR A 62 -18.48 6.59 40.45
N ILE A 63 -19.34 6.67 39.45
CA ILE A 63 -19.86 7.94 38.95
C ILE A 63 -21.37 7.83 38.85
N GLU A 64 -22.08 8.75 39.51
CA GLU A 64 -23.53 8.78 39.56
C GLU A 64 -24.07 10.17 39.23
N PRO A 65 -25.20 10.27 38.53
CA PRO A 65 -25.88 11.54 38.39
C PRO A 65 -26.49 12.01 39.72
N VAL A 66 -26.45 13.32 40.00
CA VAL A 66 -27.12 13.89 41.18
C VAL A 66 -28.63 13.85 40.97
N ALA A 67 -29.33 13.13 41.86
CA ALA A 67 -30.71 12.65 41.67
C ALA A 67 -31.81 13.73 41.56
N SER A 68 -31.51 15.02 41.72
CA SER A 68 -32.50 16.11 41.68
C SER A 68 -32.82 16.65 40.28
N GLU A 69 -32.08 16.25 39.24
CA GLU A 69 -32.30 16.70 37.86
C GLU A 69 -32.88 15.55 37.03
N TYR A 70 -34.12 15.70 36.55
CA TYR A 70 -34.86 14.66 35.80
C TYR A 70 -34.24 14.30 34.44
N THR A 71 -33.17 14.98 34.04
CA THR A 71 -32.41 14.75 32.81
C THR A 71 -30.94 14.62 33.16
N ALA A 72 -30.55 13.49 33.75
CA ALA A 72 -29.15 13.23 33.97
C ALA A 72 -28.62 12.23 32.94
N LEU A 73 -27.56 12.62 32.23
CA LEU A 73 -26.76 11.74 31.39
C LEU A 73 -26.19 10.59 32.26
N GLY A 74 -26.31 9.35 31.80
CA GLY A 74 -25.64 8.20 32.41
C GLY A 74 -24.67 7.57 31.42
N ILE A 75 -23.50 7.12 31.91
CA ILE A 75 -22.66 6.19 31.16
C ILE A 75 -23.30 4.81 31.31
N SER A 76 -24.02 4.36 30.27
CA SER A 76 -24.60 3.02 30.25
C SER A 76 -23.99 2.21 29.12
N ALA A 77 -23.31 1.11 29.45
CA ALA A 77 -23.04 0.06 28.49
C ALA A 77 -24.30 -0.79 28.32
N ARG A 78 -25.17 -0.43 27.36
CA ARG A 78 -26.09 -1.40 26.77
C ARG A 78 -25.56 -1.75 25.38
N THR A 79 -24.70 -2.76 25.35
CA THR A 79 -24.38 -3.50 24.15
C THR A 79 -25.57 -4.41 23.85
N ASP A 80 -26.39 -4.01 22.88
CA ASP A 80 -26.95 -5.05 22.01
C ASP A 80 -25.76 -5.56 21.18
N LEU A 81 -25.69 -6.87 21.00
CA LEU A 81 -24.54 -7.70 20.57
C LEU A 81 -23.97 -7.41 19.14
N TYR A 82 -24.13 -6.21 18.62
CA TYR A 82 -23.57 -5.76 17.35
C TYR A 82 -22.80 -4.45 17.56
N GLU A 83 -21.53 -4.45 17.16
CA GLU A 83 -20.71 -3.25 16.88
C GLU A 83 -19.97 -2.53 18.03
N GLY A 84 -20.00 -3.01 19.28
CA GLY A 84 -18.99 -2.61 20.28
C GLY A 84 -18.91 -1.09 20.60
N TYR A 85 -20.03 -0.38 20.58
CA TYR A 85 -20.11 1.02 20.95
C TYR A 85 -20.47 1.23 22.42
N GLY A 86 -19.97 2.33 23.02
CA GLY A 86 -20.57 2.94 24.21
C GLY A 86 -21.29 4.22 23.79
N TYR A 87 -22.53 4.40 24.23
CA TYR A 87 -23.30 5.64 24.04
C TYR A 87 -23.79 6.16 25.38
N ALA A 88 -23.91 7.47 25.52
CA ALA A 88 -24.55 8.07 26.68
C ALA A 88 -26.07 7.93 26.55
N MET A 89 -26.71 7.30 27.54
CA MET A 89 -28.17 7.29 27.64
C MET A 89 -28.63 8.35 28.63
N ILE A 90 -29.64 9.12 28.26
CA ILE A 90 -30.40 9.94 29.20
C ILE A 90 -31.51 9.05 29.77
N ARG A 91 -31.18 8.27 30.79
CA ARG A 91 -32.17 7.69 31.71
C ARG A 91 -31.58 7.68 33.11
N SER A 92 -32.31 8.27 34.06
CA SER A 92 -32.05 8.06 35.47
C SER A 92 -32.01 6.54 35.74
N PRO A 93 -30.94 5.99 36.36
CA PRO A 93 -30.96 4.61 36.83
C PRO A 93 -32.23 4.43 37.68
N ARG A 94 -33.05 3.40 37.43
CA ARG A 94 -34.22 3.13 38.27
C ARG A 94 -33.74 3.11 39.73
N ARG A 95 -34.43 3.83 40.64
CA ARG A 95 -34.12 3.84 42.09
C ARG A 95 -33.77 2.42 42.55
N GLY A 96 -32.52 2.21 42.99
CA GLY A 96 -32.04 0.93 43.54
C GLY A 96 -31.05 0.14 42.68
N THR A 97 -30.62 0.59 41.49
CA THR A 97 -29.48 -0.03 40.78
C THR A 97 -28.14 0.52 41.27
N SER A 98 -27.21 -0.36 41.65
CA SER A 98 -25.84 0.01 42.02
C SER A 98 -25.07 0.63 40.85
N PRO A 99 -24.15 1.57 41.09
CA PRO A 99 -23.37 2.22 40.04
C PRO A 99 -22.30 1.28 39.44
N ALA A 100 -21.86 1.59 38.22
CA ALA A 100 -20.71 0.95 37.62
C ALA A 100 -19.41 1.45 38.28
N GLU A 101 -18.47 0.53 38.53
CA GLU A 101 -17.15 0.85 39.08
C GLU A 101 -16.13 0.98 37.94
N TRP A 102 -15.29 2.00 38.03
CA TRP A 102 -14.27 2.35 37.04
C TRP A 102 -12.90 2.34 37.69
N GLN A 103 -11.87 1.97 36.92
CA GLN A 103 -10.48 1.96 37.35
C GLN A 103 -9.60 2.79 36.41
N ALA A 104 -8.87 3.75 36.98
CA ALA A 104 -7.83 4.50 36.28
C ALA A 104 -6.52 3.70 36.26
N MET A 105 -5.88 3.62 35.10
CA MET A 105 -4.60 2.94 34.90
C MET A 105 -3.46 3.95 34.66
N PRO A 106 -2.34 3.83 35.39
CA PRO A 106 -1.19 4.72 35.22
C PRO A 106 -0.50 4.48 33.89
N GLY A 107 -0.09 5.57 33.23
CA GLY A 107 0.79 5.57 32.06
C GLY A 107 2.26 5.47 32.45
N SER A 108 3.13 5.29 31.44
CA SER A 108 4.58 5.13 31.61
C SER A 108 5.31 6.34 32.20
N ASP A 109 4.64 7.49 32.27
CA ASP A 109 5.14 8.75 32.87
C ASP A 109 4.65 8.97 34.31
N GLY A 110 3.98 7.97 34.91
CA GLY A 110 3.38 8.07 36.24
C GLY A 110 2.05 8.83 36.27
N LYS A 111 1.54 9.29 35.12
CA LYS A 111 0.24 9.98 35.01
C LYS A 111 -0.83 9.04 34.46
N TYR A 112 -2.03 9.08 35.03
CA TYR A 112 -3.13 8.18 34.62
C TYR A 112 -3.64 8.55 33.22
N SER A 113 -3.53 7.61 32.27
CA SER A 113 -3.77 7.86 30.84
C SER A 113 -4.95 7.09 30.27
N ARG A 114 -5.52 6.16 31.05
CA ARG A 114 -6.61 5.26 30.65
C ARG A 114 -7.58 5.00 31.80
N ILE A 115 -8.87 4.84 31.49
CA ILE A 115 -9.89 4.40 32.45
C ILE A 115 -10.59 3.17 31.85
N SER A 116 -10.84 2.16 32.68
CA SER A 116 -11.53 0.91 32.30
C SER A 116 -12.72 0.66 33.23
N MET A 117 -13.79 0.06 32.71
CA MET A 117 -14.94 -0.35 33.52
C MET A 117 -14.63 -1.68 34.18
N VAL A 118 -14.69 -1.74 35.51
CA VAL A 118 -14.32 -2.93 36.29
C VAL A 118 -15.52 -3.82 36.56
N SER A 119 -16.68 -3.24 36.88
CA SER A 119 -17.88 -4.01 37.17
C SER A 119 -19.15 -3.23 36.81
N HIS A 120 -20.16 -3.96 36.29
CA HIS A 120 -21.49 -3.43 36.03
C HIS A 120 -22.54 -4.42 36.57
N PRO A 121 -23.62 -3.97 37.25
CA PRO A 121 -24.58 -4.86 37.93
C PRO A 121 -25.36 -5.83 37.01
N ARG A 122 -25.28 -5.65 35.69
CA ARG A 122 -25.89 -6.53 34.67
C ARG A 122 -24.89 -7.33 33.85
N ALA A 123 -23.58 -7.22 34.11
CA ALA A 123 -22.55 -7.94 33.38
C ALA A 123 -22.39 -9.36 33.93
N ALA A 124 -23.25 -10.28 33.51
CA ALA A 124 -23.04 -11.72 33.72
C ALA A 124 -22.05 -12.33 32.70
N GLU A 125 -21.55 -11.55 31.74
CA GLU A 125 -20.68 -12.01 30.66
C GLU A 125 -19.51 -11.04 30.46
N GLY A 126 -18.35 -11.34 31.07
CA GLY A 126 -17.05 -10.77 30.69
C GLY A 126 -16.81 -9.28 30.96
N SER A 127 -15.58 -8.96 31.38
CA SER A 127 -15.12 -7.58 31.51
C SER A 127 -15.15 -6.87 30.14
N MET A 128 -15.96 -5.82 29.96
CA MET A 128 -15.90 -4.93 28.80
C MET A 128 -14.78 -3.89 28.99
N VAL A 129 -13.74 -3.92 28.15
CA VAL A 129 -12.71 -2.88 28.11
C VAL A 129 -13.11 -1.82 27.08
N LEU A 130 -13.59 -0.66 27.54
CA LEU A 130 -13.68 0.55 26.73
C LEU A 130 -12.30 1.25 26.77
N ASP A 131 -11.52 1.14 25.69
CA ASP A 131 -10.19 1.76 25.62
C ASP A 131 -10.35 3.26 25.25
N THR A 132 -10.40 4.12 26.28
CA THR A 132 -10.51 5.58 26.12
C THR A 132 -9.24 6.26 26.62
N ARG A 133 -8.66 7.15 25.79
CA ARG A 133 -7.49 7.95 26.15
C ARG A 133 -7.92 9.23 26.82
N LEU A 134 -7.16 9.62 27.83
CA LEU A 134 -7.35 10.83 28.59
C LEU A 134 -6.26 11.85 28.25
N SER A 135 -6.63 13.08 27.88
CA SER A 135 -5.65 14.15 27.66
C SER A 135 -6.01 15.44 28.41
N TYR A 136 -4.97 16.12 28.89
CA TYR A 136 -5.05 17.45 29.50
C TYR A 136 -4.75 18.54 28.51
N ASN A 137 -5.66 19.49 28.39
CA ASN A 137 -5.27 20.83 27.99
C ASN A 137 -5.09 21.75 29.21
N SER A 138 -3.85 22.16 29.47
CA SER A 138 -3.50 23.04 30.59
C SER A 138 -3.97 24.49 30.40
N ALA A 139 -4.26 24.91 29.17
CA ALA A 139 -4.66 26.28 28.85
C ALA A 139 -6.13 26.57 29.24
N ASP A 140 -7.04 25.62 29.01
CA ASP A 140 -8.48 25.78 29.31
C ASP A 140 -8.91 25.08 30.61
N LYS A 141 -7.95 24.40 31.24
CA LYS A 141 -8.14 23.54 32.40
C LYS A 141 -9.19 22.43 32.16
N CYS A 142 -9.30 21.84 30.97
CA CYS A 142 -10.28 20.78 30.64
C CYS A 142 -9.70 19.36 30.50
N ILE A 143 -10.38 18.32 31.03
CA ILE A 143 -10.03 16.92 30.73
C ILE A 143 -10.78 16.48 29.48
N HIS A 144 -10.07 15.90 28.53
CA HIS A 144 -10.62 15.36 27.29
C HIS A 144 -10.60 13.84 27.29
N PHE A 145 -11.71 13.23 26.87
CA PHE A 145 -11.81 11.80 26.57
C PHE A 145 -11.85 11.61 25.05
N SER A 146 -11.00 10.75 24.51
CA SER A 146 -11.00 10.40 23.08
C SER A 146 -10.74 8.91 22.85
N LYS A 147 -11.30 8.35 21.79
CA LYS A 147 -10.92 7.04 21.29
C LYS A 147 -9.85 7.24 20.22
N ASP A 148 -8.66 6.70 20.49
CA ASP A 148 -7.49 6.65 19.59
C ASP A 148 -7.35 7.78 18.56
N GLY A 149 -6.83 8.93 19.00
CA GLY A 149 -6.10 9.89 18.15
C GLY A 149 -6.86 10.56 17.00
N ASP A 150 -8.12 10.21 16.76
CA ASP A 150 -8.90 10.69 15.63
C ASP A 150 -9.78 11.88 16.06
N THR A 151 -9.67 13.01 15.38
CA THR A 151 -10.30 14.27 15.79
C THR A 151 -11.81 14.33 15.53
N ASN A 152 -12.39 13.29 14.94
CA ASN A 152 -13.74 13.29 14.37
C ASN A 152 -14.82 12.62 15.23
N PHE A 153 -14.53 12.20 16.46
CA PHE A 153 -15.52 11.54 17.32
C PHE A 153 -15.53 12.11 18.76
N GLN A 154 -16.71 12.06 19.39
CA GLN A 154 -17.16 12.80 20.59
C GLN A 154 -16.09 13.09 21.66
N ARG A 155 -15.98 14.37 22.06
CA ARG A 155 -15.07 14.84 23.13
C ARG A 155 -15.85 15.20 24.39
N TRP A 156 -15.56 14.54 25.50
CA TRP A 156 -16.16 14.91 26.78
C TRP A 156 -15.22 15.84 27.52
N VAL A 157 -15.74 16.97 28.04
CA VAL A 157 -14.95 18.00 28.72
C VAL A 157 -15.38 18.13 30.19
N PHE A 158 -14.46 17.83 31.10
CA PHE A 158 -14.69 17.95 32.53
C PHE A 158 -13.95 19.17 33.07
N ARG A 159 -14.65 20.03 33.81
CA ARG A 159 -14.11 21.23 34.44
C ARG A 159 -14.33 21.15 35.95
N ASN A 160 -13.25 21.22 36.72
CA ASN A 160 -13.34 21.37 38.17
C ASN A 160 -13.69 22.83 38.48
N LEU A 161 -14.71 23.05 39.30
CA LEU A 161 -15.12 24.36 39.80
C LEU A 161 -15.06 24.34 41.33
N ASP A 162 -13.92 23.94 41.86
CA ASP A 162 -13.54 24.21 43.24
C ASP A 162 -12.90 25.59 43.31
N GLY A 163 -13.74 26.58 43.65
CA GLY A 163 -13.35 27.98 43.85
C GLY A 163 -12.48 28.22 45.08
N SER A 164 -11.29 27.60 45.15
CA SER A 164 -10.30 27.90 46.19
C SER A 164 -8.88 27.87 45.63
N GLU A 165 -8.24 29.04 45.63
CA GLU A 165 -6.82 29.26 45.34
C GLU A 165 -5.89 28.66 46.42
N GLY A 166 -4.74 28.11 46.02
CA GLY A 166 -3.63 27.74 46.92
C GLY A 166 -2.58 26.91 46.18
N ARG A 167 -1.56 27.55 45.63
CA ARG A 167 -0.20 27.76 46.18
C ARG A 167 0.68 26.50 46.17
N ASP A 168 1.83 26.71 45.55
CA ASP A 168 2.97 25.83 45.38
C ASP A 168 3.89 25.99 46.58
N ASP A 169 4.12 24.89 47.30
CA ASP A 169 4.91 24.85 48.52
C ASP A 169 5.90 23.69 48.40
N GLY A 170 6.97 23.91 47.64
CA GLY A 170 8.07 22.97 47.50
C GLY A 170 8.65 22.52 48.84
N LYS A 171 8.71 21.20 49.04
CA LYS A 171 9.66 20.45 49.89
C LYS A 171 9.45 18.94 49.65
N GLY A 172 10.47 18.24 49.15
CA GLY A 172 10.61 16.78 49.38
C GLY A 172 11.01 16.51 50.85
N PRO A 173 11.39 15.27 51.29
CA PRO A 173 11.69 14.04 50.54
C PRO A 173 11.19 12.71 51.21
N THR A 174 11.71 11.55 50.74
CA THR A 174 11.88 10.21 51.40
C THR A 174 10.69 9.23 51.46
N THR A 175 10.80 7.89 51.46
CA THR A 175 11.72 6.78 51.05
C THR A 175 10.91 5.49 51.31
N ASP A 176 11.17 4.42 50.54
CA ASP A 176 10.71 3.00 50.72
C ASP A 176 9.17 2.76 50.71
N ASP A 177 8.61 1.67 50.17
CA ASP A 177 9.02 0.28 50.29
C ASP A 177 8.43 -0.56 49.12
N THR A 178 8.99 -1.76 48.96
CA THR A 178 8.92 -2.69 47.83
C THR A 178 7.56 -3.30 47.50
N ASP A 179 7.24 -3.48 46.21
CA ASP A 179 6.61 -4.72 45.75
C ASP A 179 6.84 -4.98 44.24
N LYS A 180 7.31 -6.20 43.92
CA LYS A 180 7.64 -6.66 42.55
C LYS A 180 6.39 -7.16 41.80
N PRO A 181 6.17 -6.81 40.52
CA PRO A 181 5.19 -7.51 39.69
C PRO A 181 5.77 -8.82 39.12
N SER A 182 4.90 -9.82 39.04
CA SER A 182 5.15 -11.17 38.51
C SER A 182 5.52 -11.17 37.02
N LYS A 183 6.48 -12.01 36.66
CA LYS A 183 7.13 -12.17 35.34
C LYS A 183 6.27 -12.70 34.18
N ASP A 184 5.00 -13.06 34.40
CA ASP A 184 4.21 -13.85 33.43
C ASP A 184 3.31 -13.04 32.48
N THR A 185 2.96 -11.78 32.82
CA THR A 185 2.07 -10.97 31.97
C THR A 185 2.81 -10.22 30.86
N ASP A 186 4.07 -9.85 31.10
CA ASP A 186 4.91 -9.18 30.11
C ASP A 186 5.26 -10.09 28.93
N ASP A 187 5.34 -11.40 29.15
CA ASP A 187 5.71 -12.38 28.12
C ASP A 187 4.54 -12.64 27.14
N ALA A 188 3.28 -12.56 27.59
CA ALA A 188 2.11 -12.77 26.72
C ALA A 188 1.85 -11.60 25.77
N ASP A 189 1.99 -10.36 26.24
CA ASP A 189 1.80 -9.15 25.42
C ASP A 189 3.02 -8.90 24.51
N ALA A 190 4.24 -9.22 24.99
CA ALA A 190 5.43 -9.25 24.16
C ALA A 190 5.38 -10.34 23.08
N ARG A 191 4.86 -11.54 23.39
CA ARG A 191 4.59 -12.60 22.39
C ARG A 191 3.52 -12.19 21.40
N ARG A 192 2.44 -11.50 21.81
CA ARG A 192 1.39 -10.98 20.91
C ARG A 192 1.92 -9.89 19.98
N LYS A 193 2.72 -8.95 20.49
CA LYS A 193 3.39 -7.90 19.69
C LYS A 193 4.46 -8.48 18.75
N ARG A 194 5.25 -9.48 19.19
CA ARG A 194 6.13 -10.27 18.32
C ARG A 194 5.33 -10.90 17.18
N LYS A 195 4.25 -11.62 17.51
CA LYS A 195 3.40 -12.30 16.50
C LYS A 195 2.74 -11.36 15.50
N TYR A 196 2.57 -10.07 15.80
CA TYR A 196 1.96 -9.08 14.90
C TYR A 196 3.01 -8.41 13.99
N LEU A 197 4.21 -8.17 14.51
CA LEU A 197 5.31 -7.54 13.78
C LEU A 197 6.11 -8.55 12.91
N GLU A 198 6.05 -9.85 13.23
CA GLU A 198 6.70 -10.94 12.47
C GLU A 198 6.03 -11.21 11.11
N ARG A 199 4.97 -10.47 10.73
CA ARG A 199 4.10 -10.80 9.59
C ARG A 199 4.34 -9.97 8.32
N ARG A 200 5.36 -9.10 8.31
CA ARG A 200 5.79 -8.34 7.10
C ARG A 200 7.09 -8.88 6.47
N ALA A 201 7.85 -9.70 7.19
CA ALA A 201 9.13 -10.22 6.71
C ALA A 201 8.91 -11.45 5.83
N LEU A 202 9.44 -11.43 4.61
CA LEU A 202 9.67 -12.64 3.83
C LEU A 202 10.44 -13.63 4.70
N ARG A 203 9.83 -14.78 5.03
CA ARG A 203 10.44 -15.78 5.89
C ARG A 203 11.15 -16.81 5.02
N LEU A 204 12.48 -16.82 5.03
CA LEU A 204 13.23 -17.94 4.48
C LEU A 204 12.86 -19.23 5.23
N LEU A 205 12.77 -20.34 4.51
CA LEU A 205 12.57 -21.64 5.11
C LEU A 205 13.82 -22.05 5.93
N PRO A 206 13.69 -22.62 7.13
CA PRO A 206 14.84 -22.98 7.97
C PRO A 206 15.88 -23.86 7.26
N ASP A 207 15.43 -24.75 6.37
CA ASP A 207 16.29 -25.66 5.63
C ASP A 207 17.18 -24.94 4.59
N THR A 208 16.80 -23.75 4.12
CA THR A 208 17.59 -23.00 3.12
C THR A 208 18.85 -22.40 3.72
N LEU A 209 18.85 -22.12 5.03
CA LEU A 209 20.01 -21.60 5.77
C LEU A 209 21.01 -22.72 6.10
N THR A 210 20.57 -23.98 6.12
CA THR A 210 21.39 -25.14 6.50
C THR A 210 21.82 -26.01 5.30
N SER A 211 21.03 -26.03 4.23
CA SER A 211 21.29 -26.80 3.01
C SER A 211 22.00 -25.96 1.92
N ARG A 212 23.32 -25.81 2.01
CA ARG A 212 24.15 -25.27 0.91
C ARG A 212 24.25 -26.21 -0.32
N LYS A 213 23.42 -27.25 -0.42
CA LYS A 213 23.61 -28.39 -1.34
C LYS A 213 22.40 -28.78 -2.19
N ASN A 214 21.31 -28.01 -2.18
CA ASN A 214 20.25 -28.27 -3.16
C ASN A 214 20.59 -27.57 -4.48
N SER A 215 21.05 -28.33 -5.47
CA SER A 215 21.45 -27.80 -6.78
C SER A 215 20.30 -27.17 -7.58
N LEU A 216 19.05 -27.30 -7.13
CA LEU A 216 17.85 -26.77 -7.77
C LEU A 216 17.31 -25.50 -7.12
N LEU A 217 17.97 -24.97 -6.09
CA LEU A 217 17.61 -23.70 -5.45
C LEU A 217 18.72 -22.65 -5.63
N PRO A 218 18.35 -21.36 -5.79
CA PRO A 218 19.28 -20.24 -5.77
C PRO A 218 20.23 -20.23 -4.57
N ASP A 219 21.50 -19.89 -4.83
CA ASP A 219 22.48 -19.64 -3.77
C ASP A 219 22.29 -18.24 -3.21
N ILE A 220 21.72 -18.14 -2.01
CA ILE A 220 21.38 -16.88 -1.36
C ILE A 220 22.62 -16.03 -0.98
N ASP A 221 23.81 -16.63 -0.91
CA ASP A 221 25.07 -15.90 -0.74
C ASP A 221 25.59 -15.31 -2.06
N ASN A 222 25.08 -15.81 -3.19
CA ASN A 222 25.50 -15.41 -4.54
C ASN A 222 24.48 -14.48 -5.21
N VAL A 223 23.19 -14.55 -4.87
CA VAL A 223 22.15 -13.64 -5.39
C VAL A 223 22.27 -12.26 -4.71
N GLN A 224 22.23 -11.18 -5.49
CA GLN A 224 22.16 -9.81 -4.95
C GLN A 224 20.81 -9.57 -4.25
N GLY A 225 20.82 -8.88 -3.11
CA GLY A 225 19.75 -9.03 -2.12
C GLY A 225 18.41 -8.40 -2.43
N ASP A 226 18.31 -7.46 -3.37
CA ASP A 226 17.02 -6.86 -3.73
C ASP A 226 16.18 -7.77 -4.65
N VAL A 227 16.80 -8.77 -5.30
CA VAL A 227 16.16 -9.61 -6.34
C VAL A 227 14.89 -10.32 -5.83
N PHE A 228 14.94 -10.88 -4.63
CA PHE A 228 13.77 -11.55 -4.03
C PHE A 228 13.65 -11.35 -2.52
N MET A 229 14.67 -10.84 -1.83
CA MET A 229 14.61 -10.55 -0.39
C MET A 229 14.16 -9.12 -0.07
N LEU A 230 14.24 -8.21 -1.06
CA LEU A 230 13.83 -6.81 -0.98
C LEU A 230 14.65 -6.01 0.03
N PHE A 231 15.43 -5.03 -0.44
CA PHE A 231 16.22 -4.20 0.48
C PHE A 231 15.31 -3.41 1.45
N PRO A 232 15.58 -3.45 2.77
CA PRO A 232 14.87 -2.59 3.72
C PRO A 232 15.28 -1.14 3.48
N LYS A 233 14.30 -0.27 3.21
CA LYS A 233 14.58 1.09 2.77
C LYS A 233 13.54 2.12 3.19
N ARG A 234 14.02 3.35 3.39
CA ARG A 234 13.22 4.58 3.39
C ARG A 234 13.68 5.56 2.31
N PHE A 235 14.95 5.51 1.96
CA PHE A 235 15.56 6.29 0.89
C PHE A 235 16.29 5.33 -0.04
N GLU A 236 16.28 5.67 -1.32
CA GLU A 236 16.96 4.88 -2.36
C GLU A 236 17.50 5.80 -3.45
N HIS A 237 18.75 5.59 -3.83
CA HIS A 237 19.39 6.31 -4.93
C HIS A 237 19.65 5.33 -6.08
N PHE A 238 19.13 5.65 -7.26
CA PHE A 238 19.44 4.96 -8.51
C PHE A 238 20.49 5.76 -9.26
N MET A 239 21.73 5.26 -9.27
CA MET A 239 22.87 5.93 -9.88
C MET A 239 23.16 5.33 -11.26
N PHE A 240 22.64 5.95 -12.31
CA PHE A 240 22.86 5.53 -13.69
C PHE A 240 24.23 5.99 -14.20
N PHE A 241 24.91 5.12 -14.95
CA PHE A 241 26.27 5.40 -15.43
C PHE A 241 26.54 4.92 -16.86
N ILE A 242 27.51 5.57 -17.48
CA ILE A 242 28.09 5.19 -18.78
C ILE A 242 29.58 4.92 -18.57
N ILE A 243 30.00 3.67 -18.71
CA ILE A 243 31.41 3.28 -18.61
C ILE A 243 32.25 3.94 -19.73
N SER A 244 33.31 4.66 -19.38
CA SER A 244 34.26 5.29 -20.30
C SER A 244 35.49 4.40 -20.54
N ASP A 245 36.09 3.88 -19.46
CA ASP A 245 37.25 2.97 -19.46
C ASP A 245 36.87 1.62 -18.83
N ALA A 246 36.77 0.59 -19.65
CA ALA A 246 36.38 -0.75 -19.22
C ALA A 246 37.41 -1.42 -18.30
N ALA A 247 38.70 -1.21 -18.52
CA ALA A 247 39.75 -1.84 -17.72
C ALA A 247 39.82 -1.19 -16.34
N GLN A 248 39.73 0.13 -16.26
CA GLN A 248 39.64 0.83 -14.98
C GLN A 248 38.32 0.54 -14.26
N PHE A 249 37.21 0.41 -14.99
CA PHE A 249 35.93 0.05 -14.40
C PHE A 249 35.99 -1.30 -13.68
N LYS A 250 36.60 -2.32 -14.29
CA LYS A 250 36.77 -3.64 -13.65
C LYS A 250 37.61 -3.57 -12.37
N ARG A 251 38.70 -2.79 -12.36
CA ARG A 251 39.48 -2.52 -11.14
C ARG A 251 38.65 -1.83 -10.06
N ASN A 252 37.85 -0.84 -10.45
CA ASN A 252 36.96 -0.12 -9.53
C ASN A 252 35.82 -1.03 -9.02
N LEU A 253 35.35 -1.96 -9.85
CA LEU A 253 34.39 -2.99 -9.45
C LEU A 253 34.96 -3.86 -8.33
N ALA A 254 36.25 -4.23 -8.39
CA ALA A 254 36.91 -4.97 -7.31
C ALA A 254 36.85 -4.23 -5.96
N THR A 255 37.08 -2.91 -5.99
CA THR A 255 36.98 -2.03 -4.81
C THR A 255 35.53 -1.89 -4.30
N TYR A 256 34.56 -1.96 -5.21
CA TYR A 256 33.13 -1.85 -4.89
C TYR A 256 32.51 -3.15 -4.37
N LEU A 257 33.06 -4.33 -4.72
CA LEU A 257 32.49 -5.63 -4.33
C LEU A 257 32.11 -5.77 -2.84
N PRO A 258 32.87 -5.25 -1.85
CA PRO A 258 32.48 -5.31 -0.44
C PRO A 258 31.18 -4.55 -0.09
N TYR A 259 30.70 -3.67 -0.97
CA TYR A 259 29.46 -2.91 -0.77
C TYR A 259 28.22 -3.64 -1.34
N VAL A 260 28.40 -4.71 -2.13
CA VAL A 260 27.29 -5.47 -2.72
C VAL A 260 26.65 -6.36 -1.66
N THR A 261 25.37 -6.13 -1.41
CA THR A 261 24.59 -6.86 -0.40
C THR A 261 23.97 -8.11 -1.00
N SER A 262 24.21 -9.29 -0.41
CA SER A 262 23.61 -10.56 -0.84
C SER A 262 22.19 -10.75 -0.29
N ALA A 263 21.44 -11.70 -0.85
CA ALA A 263 20.12 -12.08 -0.32
C ALA A 263 20.20 -12.58 1.13
N HIS A 264 21.26 -13.30 1.48
CA HIS A 264 21.51 -13.71 2.86
C HIS A 264 21.79 -12.51 3.78
N GLU A 265 22.60 -11.54 3.35
CA GLU A 265 22.85 -10.34 4.15
C GLU A 265 21.56 -9.51 4.32
N THR A 266 20.76 -9.37 3.27
CA THR A 266 19.43 -8.73 3.35
C THR A 266 18.51 -9.45 4.34
N TYR A 267 18.49 -10.78 4.34
CA TYR A 267 17.73 -11.56 5.31
C TYR A 267 18.17 -11.24 6.76
N ASN A 268 19.48 -11.21 7.01
CA ASN A 268 20.03 -10.88 8.33
C ASN A 268 19.67 -9.44 8.73
N ASN A 269 19.73 -8.48 7.81
CA ASN A 269 19.32 -7.10 8.04
C ASN A 269 17.82 -7.00 8.39
N ILE A 270 16.95 -7.71 7.67
CA ILE A 270 15.51 -7.75 7.96
C ILE A 270 15.24 -8.34 9.36
N ASN A 271 15.92 -9.44 9.70
CA ASN A 271 15.79 -10.05 11.03
C ASN A 271 16.27 -9.11 12.15
N HIS A 272 17.40 -8.43 11.95
CA HIS A 272 17.91 -7.42 12.89
C HIS A 272 16.88 -6.32 13.13
N ILE A 273 16.33 -5.74 12.06
CA ILE A 273 15.28 -4.70 12.13
C ILE A 273 14.07 -5.23 12.90
N HIS A 274 13.66 -6.47 12.60
CA HIS A 274 12.49 -7.09 13.21
C HIS A 274 12.67 -7.34 14.71
N GLU A 275 13.83 -7.85 15.12
CA GLU A 275 14.17 -8.12 16.51
C GLU A 275 14.49 -6.86 17.33
N LYS A 276 14.57 -5.69 16.67
CA LYS A 276 14.94 -4.39 17.27
C LYS A 276 16.27 -4.44 18.00
N LEU A 277 17.23 -5.22 17.50
CA LEU A 277 18.54 -5.34 18.15
C LEU A 277 19.27 -3.97 18.12
N PRO A 278 19.81 -3.51 19.26
CA PRO A 278 20.54 -2.25 19.31
C PRO A 278 21.84 -2.34 18.51
N ALA A 279 22.33 -1.20 17.99
CA ALA A 279 23.66 -1.17 17.42
C ALA A 279 24.75 -1.45 18.46
N PRO A 280 25.89 -2.06 18.09
CA PRO A 280 27.08 -2.02 18.94
C PRO A 280 27.38 -0.57 19.29
N GLY A 281 27.26 -0.21 20.57
CA GLY A 281 27.41 1.17 21.05
C GLY A 281 26.11 1.95 21.33
N GLY A 282 24.93 1.34 21.21
CA GLY A 282 23.68 1.90 21.73
C GLY A 282 22.94 2.91 20.83
N GLY A 283 23.27 2.95 19.53
CA GLY A 283 22.58 3.78 18.52
C GLY A 283 21.56 3.03 17.67
N GLU A 284 20.83 3.77 16.83
CA GLU A 284 19.99 3.22 15.78
C GLU A 284 20.86 2.84 14.57
N HIS A 285 20.82 1.56 14.15
CA HIS A 285 21.56 1.09 12.98
C HIS A 285 20.91 1.53 11.67
N ASP A 286 21.73 1.98 10.72
CA ASP A 286 21.30 2.22 9.35
C ASP A 286 21.77 1.07 8.45
N HIS A 287 20.83 0.20 8.04
CA HIS A 287 21.12 -0.95 7.19
C HIS A 287 21.30 -0.47 5.75
N LEU A 288 22.54 -0.14 5.39
CA LEU A 288 22.90 0.25 4.03
C LEU A 288 22.96 -0.99 3.14
N SER A 289 22.16 -1.01 2.08
CA SER A 289 22.21 -2.09 1.09
C SER A 289 22.52 -1.55 -0.31
N SER A 290 23.29 -2.29 -1.10
CA SER A 290 23.62 -1.89 -2.47
C SER A 290 23.66 -3.05 -3.44
N LEU A 291 23.29 -2.78 -4.70
CA LEU A 291 23.37 -3.72 -5.82
C LEU A 291 23.83 -3.00 -7.08
N ILE A 292 24.44 -3.75 -8.01
CA ILE A 292 24.82 -3.26 -9.34
C ILE A 292 24.20 -4.11 -10.44
N ALA A 293 23.70 -3.45 -11.48
CA ALA A 293 23.11 -4.07 -12.66
C ALA A 293 23.61 -3.41 -13.95
N PHE A 294 23.65 -4.18 -15.04
CA PHE A 294 24.23 -3.76 -16.32
C PHE A 294 23.23 -3.89 -17.45
N SER A 295 23.12 -2.87 -18.30
CA SER A 295 22.38 -3.00 -19.55
C SER A 295 23.15 -3.89 -20.52
N ARG A 296 22.51 -4.27 -21.65
CA ARG A 296 23.19 -5.00 -22.71
C ARG A 296 24.44 -4.26 -23.22
N LEU A 297 24.34 -2.94 -23.36
CA LEU A 297 25.46 -2.08 -23.77
C LEU A 297 26.59 -2.07 -22.74
N GLY A 298 26.26 -2.00 -21.45
CA GLY A 298 27.27 -2.03 -20.39
C GLY A 298 28.03 -3.34 -20.33
N LEU A 299 27.33 -4.47 -20.46
CA LEU A 299 27.97 -5.79 -20.54
C LEU A 299 28.91 -5.88 -21.73
N ASN A 300 28.50 -5.39 -22.91
CA ASN A 300 29.37 -5.37 -24.09
C ASN A 300 30.60 -4.48 -23.87
N LYS A 301 30.43 -3.32 -23.21
CA LYS A 301 31.52 -2.39 -22.91
C LYS A 301 32.59 -3.00 -22.00
N ILE A 302 32.22 -3.90 -21.09
CA ILE A 302 33.18 -4.65 -20.25
C ILE A 302 33.64 -5.99 -20.88
N GLY A 303 33.25 -6.27 -22.12
CA GLY A 303 33.66 -7.46 -22.87
C GLY A 303 32.84 -8.73 -22.59
N VAL A 304 31.71 -8.62 -21.90
CA VAL A 304 30.77 -9.73 -21.67
C VAL A 304 29.76 -9.75 -22.82
N ASN A 305 30.15 -10.35 -23.94
CA ASN A 305 29.39 -10.27 -25.20
C ASN A 305 28.41 -11.44 -25.43
N ALA A 306 28.50 -12.50 -24.64
CA ALA A 306 27.61 -13.65 -24.83
C ALA A 306 26.15 -13.27 -24.50
N ALA A 307 25.23 -13.73 -25.35
CA ALA A 307 23.81 -13.50 -25.20
C ALA A 307 23.29 -14.16 -23.92
N ILE A 308 22.52 -13.41 -23.13
CA ILE A 308 21.87 -13.93 -21.91
C ILE A 308 20.72 -14.87 -22.27
N ARG A 309 20.26 -14.83 -23.52
CA ARG A 309 19.13 -15.56 -24.09
C ARG A 309 17.80 -15.03 -23.60
N ASP A 310 17.72 -13.73 -23.42
CA ASP A 310 16.44 -13.03 -23.32
C ASP A 310 16.30 -12.09 -24.51
N LYS A 311 15.25 -12.29 -25.30
CA LYS A 311 15.03 -11.57 -26.56
C LYS A 311 15.06 -10.05 -26.36
N PHE A 312 14.36 -9.53 -25.36
CA PHE A 312 14.24 -8.09 -25.17
C PHE A 312 15.55 -7.48 -24.69
N PHE A 313 16.23 -8.15 -23.75
CA PHE A 313 17.50 -7.68 -23.24
C PHE A 313 18.61 -7.73 -24.31
N ASP A 314 18.73 -8.83 -25.05
CA ASP A 314 19.81 -9.01 -26.03
C ASP A 314 19.61 -8.18 -27.31
N GLU A 315 18.37 -7.78 -27.64
CA GLU A 315 18.06 -6.86 -28.76
C GLU A 315 18.41 -5.38 -28.45
N GLY A 316 18.79 -5.04 -27.21
CA GLY A 316 19.30 -3.72 -26.84
C GLY A 316 18.39 -2.92 -25.90
N SER A 317 18.44 -1.59 -26.01
CA SER A 317 17.79 -0.68 -25.06
C SER A 317 16.26 -0.78 -25.08
N MET A 318 15.65 -0.62 -23.90
CA MET A 318 14.21 -0.43 -23.71
C MET A 318 13.62 0.67 -24.59
N LYS A 319 14.40 1.71 -24.90
CA LYS A 319 13.96 2.81 -25.78
C LYS A 319 13.43 2.31 -27.11
N ASN A 320 14.03 1.27 -27.67
CA ASN A 320 13.62 0.67 -28.96
C ASN A 320 12.26 -0.03 -28.89
N LYS A 321 11.72 -0.25 -27.68
CA LYS A 321 10.43 -0.90 -27.42
C LYS A 321 9.43 0.04 -26.73
N ALA A 322 9.77 1.32 -26.53
CA ALA A 322 8.94 2.32 -25.85
C ALA A 322 7.50 2.35 -26.38
N TYR A 323 7.36 2.42 -27.71
CA TYR A 323 6.07 2.43 -28.39
C TYR A 323 5.22 1.18 -28.10
N LEU A 324 5.83 0.00 -28.04
CA LEU A 324 5.10 -1.25 -27.76
C LEU A 324 4.50 -1.28 -26.34
N MET A 325 5.11 -0.55 -25.41
CA MET A 325 4.63 -0.43 -24.03
C MET A 325 3.60 0.69 -23.86
N GLY A 326 3.27 1.43 -24.93
CA GLY A 326 2.31 2.53 -24.90
C GLY A 326 2.90 3.88 -24.47
N ASP A 327 4.23 4.02 -24.45
CA ASP A 327 4.88 5.28 -24.06
C ASP A 327 4.66 6.36 -25.13
N ARG A 328 4.06 7.48 -24.72
CA ARG A 328 3.78 8.63 -25.61
C ARG A 328 4.58 9.89 -25.28
N ALA A 329 5.04 10.02 -24.04
CA ALA A 329 5.78 11.20 -23.60
C ALA A 329 7.27 11.10 -23.94
N GLN A 330 7.92 12.27 -24.00
CA GLN A 330 9.37 12.34 -24.05
C GLN A 330 9.97 11.72 -22.77
N TRP A 331 10.96 10.86 -22.96
CA TRP A 331 11.72 10.26 -21.86
C TRP A 331 12.75 11.25 -21.32
N ASP A 332 13.13 11.10 -20.06
CA ASP A 332 14.26 11.83 -19.49
C ASP A 332 15.54 11.55 -20.30
N ASP A 333 16.39 12.57 -20.47
CA ASP A 333 17.60 12.53 -21.31
C ASP A 333 18.50 11.31 -21.03
N VAL A 334 18.58 10.86 -19.78
CA VAL A 334 19.37 9.69 -19.38
C VAL A 334 18.91 8.40 -20.09
N PHE A 335 17.62 8.28 -20.39
CA PHE A 335 17.05 7.09 -21.07
C PHE A 335 16.74 7.34 -22.55
N ASP A 336 16.56 8.60 -22.95
CA ASP A 336 16.08 8.93 -24.31
C ASP A 336 17.08 8.52 -25.41
N SER A 337 18.37 8.56 -25.11
CA SER A 337 19.44 8.09 -26.01
C SER A 337 19.59 6.57 -26.07
N GLY A 338 19.01 5.84 -25.11
CA GLY A 338 19.23 4.41 -24.93
C GLY A 338 20.70 4.01 -24.65
N SER A 339 21.52 4.93 -24.13
CA SER A 339 22.98 4.74 -23.98
C SER A 339 23.45 4.36 -22.57
N VAL A 340 22.56 4.13 -21.62
CA VAL A 340 22.92 3.78 -20.23
C VAL A 340 23.65 2.44 -20.22
N HIS A 341 24.77 2.35 -19.50
CA HIS A 341 25.53 1.10 -19.36
C HIS A 341 25.15 0.31 -18.09
N GLY A 342 24.69 0.98 -17.04
CA GLY A 342 24.24 0.28 -15.84
C GLY A 342 23.63 1.21 -14.80
N VAL A 343 23.23 0.61 -13.70
CA VAL A 343 22.69 1.28 -12.52
C VAL A 343 23.30 0.67 -11.26
N ILE A 344 23.67 1.51 -10.30
CA ILE A 344 23.94 1.10 -8.93
C ILE A 344 22.81 1.62 -8.06
N MET A 345 22.19 0.73 -7.28
CA MET A 345 21.18 1.11 -6.30
C MET A 345 21.79 1.14 -4.92
N VAL A 346 21.47 2.17 -4.14
CA VAL A 346 21.86 2.31 -2.74
C VAL A 346 20.61 2.59 -1.94
N THR A 347 20.41 1.87 -0.84
CA THR A 347 19.26 2.05 0.04
C THR A 347 19.72 2.32 1.46
N ALA A 348 18.93 3.10 2.19
CA ALA A 348 19.14 3.36 3.61
C ALA A 348 17.81 3.71 4.30
N LYS A 349 17.84 3.73 5.63
CA LYS A 349 16.79 4.32 6.47
C LYS A 349 16.90 5.84 6.54
N ARG A 350 18.10 6.42 6.59
CA ARG A 350 18.30 7.87 6.68
C ARG A 350 18.80 8.46 5.36
N GLN A 351 18.33 9.66 5.05
CA GLN A 351 18.66 10.33 3.79
C GLN A 351 20.15 10.66 3.68
N ASP A 352 20.75 11.16 4.77
CA ASP A 352 22.16 11.52 4.82
C ASP A 352 23.08 10.30 4.66
N ALA A 353 22.71 9.16 5.25
CA ALA A 353 23.45 7.91 5.08
C ALA A 353 23.36 7.38 3.64
N CYS A 354 22.16 7.40 3.04
CA CYS A 354 21.96 7.01 1.63
C CYS A 354 22.82 7.86 0.71
N LYS A 355 22.78 9.19 0.91
CA LYS A 355 23.57 10.15 0.15
C LYS A 355 25.07 9.96 0.33
N ALA A 356 25.54 9.82 1.57
CA ALA A 356 26.96 9.62 1.86
C ALA A 356 27.51 8.33 1.22
N ARG A 357 26.72 7.23 1.27
CA ARG A 357 27.08 5.96 0.63
C ARG A 357 27.07 6.08 -0.90
N ALA A 358 26.10 6.78 -1.48
CA ALA A 358 26.07 7.07 -2.91
C ALA A 358 27.32 7.85 -3.35
N GLU A 359 27.67 8.93 -2.65
CA GLU A 359 28.87 9.73 -2.94
C GLU A 359 30.17 8.91 -2.77
N GLU A 360 30.22 8.00 -1.80
CA GLU A 360 31.33 7.06 -1.63
C GLU A 360 31.50 6.14 -2.84
N ILE A 361 30.41 5.53 -3.31
CA ILE A 361 30.45 4.65 -4.48
C ILE A 361 30.79 5.44 -5.74
N GLN A 362 30.22 6.64 -5.93
CA GLN A 362 30.55 7.50 -7.07
C GLN A 362 32.06 7.84 -7.09
N ARG A 363 32.68 8.07 -5.93
CA ARG A 363 34.13 8.30 -5.81
C ARG A 363 34.96 7.09 -6.26
N ILE A 364 34.49 5.86 -6.02
CA ILE A 364 35.16 4.62 -6.49
C ILE A 364 35.22 4.61 -8.02
N PHE A 365 34.13 4.97 -8.69
CA PHE A 365 34.01 4.85 -10.15
C PHE A 365 34.36 6.11 -10.96
N ARG A 366 34.69 7.23 -10.29
CA ARG A 366 34.90 8.56 -10.91
C ARG A 366 35.85 8.60 -12.11
N ASN A 367 36.84 7.71 -12.16
CA ASN A 367 37.85 7.64 -13.23
C ASN A 367 37.52 6.59 -14.32
N SER A 368 36.36 5.95 -14.25
CA SER A 368 35.94 4.87 -15.16
C SER A 368 34.56 5.05 -15.78
N VAL A 369 33.84 6.08 -15.34
CA VAL A 369 32.52 6.49 -15.83
C VAL A 369 32.69 7.82 -16.57
N SER A 370 31.98 7.98 -17.69
CA SER A 370 31.95 9.21 -18.46
C SER A 370 31.04 10.23 -17.78
N GLY A 371 31.55 11.46 -17.57
CA GLY A 371 30.82 12.50 -16.86
C GLY A 371 30.53 12.13 -15.39
N SER A 372 29.38 12.57 -14.89
CA SER A 372 28.86 12.19 -13.57
C SER A 372 27.76 11.15 -13.69
N PHE A 373 27.52 10.41 -12.61
CA PHE A 373 26.31 9.60 -12.49
C PHE A 373 25.07 10.50 -12.58
N VAL A 374 24.03 10.02 -13.25
CA VAL A 374 22.69 10.61 -13.15
C VAL A 374 21.97 9.89 -12.02
N THR A 375 21.65 10.61 -10.95
CA THR A 375 21.02 10.02 -9.75
C THR A 375 19.55 10.36 -9.70
N MET A 376 18.70 9.34 -9.58
CA MET A 376 17.28 9.50 -9.24
C MET A 376 17.04 9.09 -7.79
N GLU A 377 16.40 9.97 -7.03
CA GLU A 377 16.17 9.79 -5.60
C GLU A 377 14.73 9.35 -5.32
N GLY A 378 14.60 8.18 -4.70
CA GLY A 378 13.37 7.65 -4.17
C GLY A 378 13.27 7.85 -2.66
N ARG A 379 12.05 8.06 -2.17
CA ARG A 379 11.74 8.19 -0.75
C ARG A 379 10.38 7.60 -0.41
N VAL A 380 10.31 6.85 0.68
CA VAL A 380 9.04 6.40 1.25
C VAL A 380 8.29 7.64 1.76
N ARG A 381 7.05 7.80 1.29
CA ARG A 381 6.16 8.89 1.72
C ARG A 381 5.86 8.80 3.23
N PRO A 382 5.55 9.93 3.91
CA PRO A 382 5.24 9.92 5.34
C PRO A 382 4.11 8.97 5.74
N ASP A 383 3.15 8.73 4.84
CA ASP A 383 2.01 7.83 5.02
C ASP A 383 2.25 6.38 4.52
N GLU A 384 3.49 6.07 4.07
CA GLU A 384 3.91 4.77 3.51
C GLU A 384 3.07 4.26 2.33
N ARG A 385 2.49 5.17 1.54
CA ARG A 385 1.66 4.86 0.35
C ARG A 385 2.31 5.37 -0.93
N GLU A 386 1.87 4.89 -2.09
CA GLU A 386 2.20 5.55 -3.36
C GLU A 386 1.40 6.85 -3.53
N PHE A 387 1.64 7.64 -4.58
CA PHE A 387 1.12 9.02 -4.66
C PHE A 387 -0.38 9.15 -4.90
N PHE A 388 -1.06 8.14 -5.43
CA PHE A 388 -2.54 8.12 -5.47
C PHE A 388 -3.15 7.80 -4.09
N GLY A 389 -2.36 7.31 -3.14
CA GLY A 389 -2.73 7.07 -1.74
C GLY A 389 -2.98 5.60 -1.39
N TRP A 390 -2.54 4.65 -2.21
CA TRP A 390 -2.65 3.20 -1.98
C TRP A 390 -1.42 2.63 -1.26
N LYS A 391 -1.69 1.71 -0.34
CA LYS A 391 -0.65 0.86 0.25
C LYS A 391 -0.10 -0.09 -0.82
N ASP A 392 1.20 0.03 -1.10
CA ASP A 392 1.92 -0.84 -2.03
C ASP A 392 2.75 -1.91 -1.29
N GLY A 393 3.37 -2.82 -2.04
CA GLY A 393 4.26 -3.87 -1.52
C GLY A 393 3.56 -5.06 -0.87
N ILE A 394 2.23 -5.20 -1.02
CA ILE A 394 1.44 -6.24 -0.35
C ILE A 394 1.63 -7.64 -0.98
N SER A 395 1.54 -7.74 -2.30
CA SER A 395 1.52 -9.02 -3.01
C SER A 395 2.80 -9.21 -3.82
N GLN A 396 3.62 -10.16 -3.39
CA GLN A 396 4.84 -10.63 -4.06
C GLN A 396 4.76 -12.16 -4.25
N PRO A 397 5.39 -12.75 -5.27
CA PRO A 397 5.50 -14.19 -5.37
C PRO A 397 6.33 -14.77 -4.21
N ALA A 398 5.94 -15.94 -3.71
CA ALA A 398 6.78 -16.75 -2.84
C ALA A 398 7.57 -17.75 -3.71
N LEU A 399 8.90 -17.73 -3.60
CA LEU A 399 9.75 -18.68 -4.33
C LEU A 399 9.68 -20.05 -3.62
N GLU A 400 9.23 -21.06 -4.36
CA GLU A 400 9.09 -22.43 -3.87
C GLU A 400 10.41 -22.96 -3.31
N GLY A 401 10.35 -23.58 -2.12
CA GLY A 401 11.52 -24.09 -1.44
C GLY A 401 12.47 -23.03 -0.87
N LEU A 402 12.20 -21.73 -1.06
CA LEU A 402 12.96 -20.63 -0.46
C LEU A 402 12.16 -19.85 0.56
N ILE A 403 10.95 -19.42 0.20
CA ILE A 403 10.12 -18.50 0.99
C ILE A 403 8.89 -19.24 1.52
N GLN A 404 8.63 -19.14 2.82
CA GLN A 404 7.38 -19.58 3.42
C GLN A 404 6.22 -18.67 2.95
N PRO A 405 5.23 -19.19 2.20
CA PRO A 405 4.14 -18.37 1.70
C PRO A 405 3.13 -18.03 2.80
N HIS A 406 2.57 -16.83 2.73
CA HIS A 406 1.32 -16.47 3.40
C HIS A 406 0.09 -17.04 2.66
N ALA A 407 -1.06 -17.10 3.33
CA ALA A 407 -2.30 -17.56 2.72
C ALA A 407 -2.67 -16.76 1.44
N GLY A 408 -2.91 -17.50 0.34
CA GLY A 408 -3.21 -16.95 -0.99
C GLY A 408 -2.06 -16.26 -1.71
N GLN A 409 -0.85 -16.26 -1.14
CA GLN A 409 0.35 -15.81 -1.84
C GLN A 409 0.67 -16.78 -2.99
N VAL A 410 0.91 -16.24 -4.18
CA VAL A 410 1.23 -17.05 -5.36
C VAL A 410 2.61 -17.68 -5.19
N VAL A 411 2.67 -19.01 -5.18
CA VAL A 411 3.93 -19.76 -5.12
C VAL A 411 4.41 -20.06 -6.54
N VAL A 412 5.66 -19.69 -6.84
CA VAL A 412 6.30 -19.88 -8.14
C VAL A 412 7.60 -20.67 -8.00
N PRO A 413 8.00 -21.45 -9.02
CA PRO A 413 9.34 -22.00 -9.08
C PRO A 413 10.40 -20.88 -9.02
N PRO A 414 11.56 -21.08 -8.35
CA PRO A 414 12.59 -20.04 -8.22
C PRO A 414 13.08 -19.50 -9.57
N GLY A 415 13.08 -20.35 -10.61
CA GLY A 415 13.47 -20.00 -11.98
C GLY A 415 12.61 -18.93 -12.64
N VAL A 416 11.42 -18.63 -12.11
CA VAL A 416 10.61 -17.50 -12.60
C VAL A 416 11.30 -16.15 -12.30
N ILE A 417 12.04 -16.07 -11.19
CA ILE A 417 12.71 -14.83 -10.74
C ILE A 417 14.23 -14.91 -10.94
N VAL A 418 14.87 -16.04 -10.61
CA VAL A 418 16.33 -16.21 -10.64
C VAL A 418 16.74 -17.17 -11.75
N MET A 419 17.66 -16.77 -12.62
CA MET A 419 18.11 -17.57 -13.77
C MET A 419 18.87 -18.84 -13.36
N GLY A 420 18.70 -19.90 -14.17
CA GLY A 420 19.43 -21.16 -14.00
C GLY A 420 18.74 -22.19 -13.10
N TYR A 421 17.43 -22.03 -12.85
CA TYR A 421 16.62 -22.90 -11.98
C TYR A 421 15.29 -23.28 -12.65
N PRO A 422 14.58 -24.32 -12.18
CA PRO A 422 13.27 -24.70 -12.71
C PRO A 422 12.29 -23.52 -12.73
N GLY A 423 11.60 -23.32 -13.85
CA GLY A 423 10.74 -22.16 -14.13
C GLY A 423 11.40 -21.06 -14.98
N ASP A 424 12.74 -21.09 -15.14
CA ASP A 424 13.42 -20.28 -16.15
C ASP A 424 13.19 -20.93 -17.52
N PRO A 425 12.54 -20.25 -18.49
CA PRO A 425 12.18 -20.87 -19.76
C PRO A 425 13.39 -21.40 -20.55
N VAL A 426 14.57 -20.82 -20.36
CA VAL A 426 15.80 -21.29 -21.02
C VAL A 426 16.38 -22.51 -20.30
N PHE A 427 16.27 -22.56 -18.97
CA PHE A 427 16.67 -23.72 -18.18
C PHE A 427 15.77 -24.92 -18.46
N ASP A 428 14.46 -24.71 -18.56
CA ASP A 428 13.48 -25.78 -18.74
C ASP A 428 13.52 -26.39 -20.16
N ASP A 429 13.80 -25.59 -21.19
CA ASP A 429 13.93 -26.11 -22.57
C ASP A 429 15.33 -26.67 -22.85
N LYS A 430 15.52 -27.95 -22.53
CA LYS A 430 16.78 -28.69 -22.78
C LYS A 430 17.16 -28.85 -24.25
N ARG A 431 16.28 -28.49 -25.20
CA ARG A 431 16.57 -28.53 -26.65
C ARG A 431 17.28 -27.27 -27.12
N GLN A 432 17.22 -26.19 -26.34
CA GLN A 432 17.88 -24.93 -26.66
C GLN A 432 19.25 -24.86 -25.98
N LEU A 433 20.16 -24.11 -26.60
CA LEU A 433 21.46 -23.83 -25.98
C LEU A 433 21.23 -23.06 -24.68
N GLN A 434 21.84 -23.54 -23.61
CA GLN A 434 21.62 -23.04 -22.25
C GLN A 434 22.29 -21.68 -22.04
N ARG A 435 21.79 -20.92 -21.05
CA ARG A 435 22.36 -19.60 -20.72
C ARG A 435 23.85 -19.73 -20.36
N PRO A 436 24.69 -18.72 -20.66
CA PRO A 436 26.08 -18.71 -20.23
C PRO A 436 26.22 -18.82 -18.71
N ALA A 437 27.32 -19.42 -18.23
CA ALA A 437 27.53 -19.68 -16.80
C ALA A 437 27.41 -18.42 -15.90
N PHE A 438 27.83 -17.25 -16.41
CA PHE A 438 27.75 -15.98 -15.67
C PHE A 438 26.32 -15.53 -15.34
N THR A 439 25.31 -16.10 -16.01
CA THR A 439 23.90 -15.74 -15.79
C THR A 439 23.29 -16.41 -14.56
N LYS A 440 23.90 -17.49 -14.06
CA LYS A 440 23.40 -18.24 -12.91
C LYS A 440 23.32 -17.33 -11.67
N ASP A 441 22.25 -17.48 -10.89
CA ASP A 441 21.93 -16.65 -9.72
C ASP A 441 21.71 -15.16 -10.05
N GLY A 442 21.60 -14.82 -11.32
CA GLY A 442 21.24 -13.49 -11.78
C GLY A 442 19.74 -13.34 -12.05
N SER A 443 19.31 -12.11 -12.26
CA SER A 443 17.94 -11.74 -12.65
C SER A 443 17.98 -10.58 -13.64
N LEU A 444 16.95 -10.44 -14.47
CA LEU A 444 16.72 -9.19 -15.19
C LEU A 444 16.02 -8.22 -14.24
N LEU A 445 16.45 -6.96 -14.25
CA LEU A 445 15.87 -5.83 -13.54
C LEU A 445 15.24 -4.91 -14.58
N VAL A 446 13.99 -4.53 -14.37
CA VAL A 446 13.36 -3.44 -15.10
C VAL A 446 13.38 -2.20 -14.22
N PHE A 447 13.79 -1.06 -14.75
CA PHE A 447 13.58 0.24 -14.11
C PHE A 447 12.67 1.10 -14.98
N ARG A 448 11.70 1.79 -14.36
CA ARG A 448 10.80 2.75 -15.02
C ARG A 448 10.58 3.96 -14.12
N LYS A 449 10.75 5.17 -14.66
CA LYS A 449 10.30 6.39 -14.00
C LYS A 449 8.86 6.67 -14.45
N LEU A 450 7.91 6.44 -13.55
CA LEU A 450 6.48 6.58 -13.80
C LEU A 450 5.96 7.81 -13.05
N GLU A 451 5.77 8.90 -13.79
CA GLU A 451 5.19 10.14 -13.28
C GLU A 451 3.69 9.94 -13.00
N GLN A 452 3.18 10.48 -11.87
CA GLN A 452 1.80 10.29 -11.44
C GLN A 452 1.06 11.63 -11.34
N ALA A 453 0.05 11.82 -12.19
CA ALA A 453 -0.82 13.00 -12.21
C ALA A 453 -1.89 12.92 -11.10
N VAL A 454 -1.48 13.18 -9.85
CA VAL A 454 -2.29 12.97 -8.64
C VAL A 454 -3.54 13.84 -8.62
N LEU A 455 -3.43 15.11 -9.00
CA LEU A 455 -4.55 16.05 -8.96
C LEU A 455 -5.56 15.75 -10.07
N SER A 456 -5.07 15.41 -11.26
CA SER A 456 -5.89 14.96 -12.39
C SER A 456 -6.68 13.71 -12.06
N TRP A 457 -6.02 12.73 -11.44
CA TRP A 457 -6.69 11.51 -10.97
C TRP A 457 -7.74 11.82 -9.90
N ALA A 458 -7.44 12.67 -8.92
CA ALA A 458 -8.38 13.03 -7.86
C ALA A 458 -9.64 13.74 -8.42
N ASP A 459 -9.47 14.68 -9.36
CA ASP A 459 -10.57 15.36 -10.04
C ASP A 459 -11.43 14.38 -10.86
N TYR A 460 -10.79 13.41 -11.50
CA TYR A 460 -11.47 12.36 -12.24
C TYR A 460 -12.32 11.47 -11.32
N ILE A 461 -11.82 11.10 -10.13
CA ILE A 461 -12.62 10.39 -9.13
C ILE A 461 -13.82 11.23 -8.68
N GLN A 462 -13.58 12.50 -8.35
CA GLN A 462 -14.63 13.44 -7.93
C GLN A 462 -15.73 13.59 -8.98
N THR A 463 -15.37 13.55 -10.25
CA THR A 463 -16.32 13.69 -11.36
C THR A 463 -17.08 12.40 -11.64
N ASN A 464 -16.45 11.24 -11.47
CA ASN A 464 -17.00 9.96 -11.96
C ASN A 464 -17.51 9.01 -10.86
N TYR A 465 -17.37 9.34 -9.57
CA TYR A 465 -17.76 8.43 -8.48
C TYR A 465 -19.24 8.02 -8.52
N HIS A 466 -20.12 8.84 -9.09
CA HIS A 466 -21.55 8.55 -9.20
C HIS A 466 -21.83 7.27 -10.01
N ARG A 467 -20.85 6.82 -10.82
CA ARG A 467 -20.90 5.55 -11.56
C ARG A 467 -20.68 4.32 -10.66
N ALA A 468 -20.19 4.49 -9.44
CA ALA A 468 -20.15 3.42 -8.43
C ALA A 468 -21.57 3.12 -7.90
N VAL A 469 -21.78 1.91 -7.40
CA VAL A 469 -23.07 1.49 -6.85
C VAL A 469 -23.54 2.41 -5.72
N GLU A 470 -24.84 2.69 -5.70
CA GLU A 470 -25.48 3.54 -4.67
C GLU A 470 -25.81 2.77 -3.39
N LYS A 471 -26.09 1.47 -3.51
CA LYS A 471 -26.53 0.62 -2.40
C LYS A 471 -25.70 -0.65 -2.32
N ARG A 472 -25.47 -1.13 -1.10
CA ARG A 472 -24.91 -2.46 -0.86
C ARG A 472 -25.95 -3.54 -1.21
N PRO A 473 -25.71 -4.40 -2.21
CA PRO A 473 -26.70 -5.39 -2.65
C PRO A 473 -27.17 -6.35 -1.56
N THR A 474 -26.31 -6.64 -0.58
CA THR A 474 -26.60 -7.63 0.46
C THR A 474 -27.34 -7.07 1.67
N LYS A 475 -27.50 -5.75 1.79
CA LYS A 475 -28.07 -5.11 2.99
C LYS A 475 -29.02 -3.94 2.71
N ASP A 476 -29.22 -3.55 1.45
CA ASP A 476 -29.99 -2.36 1.05
C ASP A 476 -29.58 -1.07 1.78
N VAL A 477 -28.32 -0.98 2.22
CA VAL A 477 -27.75 0.19 2.88
C VAL A 477 -27.20 1.14 1.83
N GLU A 478 -27.65 2.40 1.88
CA GLU A 478 -27.11 3.48 1.05
C GLU A 478 -25.65 3.77 1.41
N LEU A 479 -24.82 3.91 0.38
CA LEU A 479 -23.45 4.36 0.52
C LEU A 479 -23.43 5.88 0.45
N ASP A 480 -22.85 6.53 1.45
CA ASP A 480 -22.60 7.97 1.43
C ASP A 480 -21.62 8.35 0.29
N GLU A 481 -21.62 9.62 -0.10
CA GLU A 481 -20.82 10.15 -1.20
C GLU A 481 -19.33 9.84 -1.05
N HIS A 482 -18.78 10.01 0.17
CA HIS A 482 -17.37 9.73 0.43
C HIS A 482 -17.05 8.25 0.21
N THR A 483 -17.86 7.35 0.75
CA THR A 483 -17.70 5.90 0.53
C THR A 483 -17.80 5.53 -0.96
N ARG A 484 -18.68 6.17 -1.72
CA ARG A 484 -18.80 5.95 -3.17
C ARG A 484 -17.56 6.41 -3.93
N MET A 485 -16.98 7.56 -3.56
CA MET A 485 -15.71 8.05 -4.12
C MET A 485 -14.56 7.08 -3.85
N GLU A 486 -14.42 6.64 -2.60
CA GLU A 486 -13.38 5.68 -2.22
C GLU A 486 -13.57 4.34 -2.93
N LEU A 487 -14.81 3.86 -3.05
CA LEU A 487 -15.13 2.64 -3.79
C LEU A 487 -14.78 2.77 -5.27
N PHE A 488 -15.08 3.90 -5.91
CA PHE A 488 -14.75 4.13 -7.32
C PHE A 488 -13.24 4.06 -7.55
N GLY A 489 -12.45 4.72 -6.69
CA GLY A 489 -10.99 4.58 -6.71
C GLY A 489 -10.53 3.15 -6.45
N ALA A 490 -11.09 2.49 -5.44
CA ALA A 490 -10.74 1.12 -5.08
C ALA A 490 -10.99 0.13 -6.22
N ARG A 491 -12.03 0.37 -7.05
CA ARG A 491 -12.37 -0.44 -8.23
C ARG A 491 -11.33 -0.32 -9.35
N GLN A 492 -10.64 0.82 -9.47
CA GLN A 492 -9.54 0.97 -10.42
C GLN A 492 -8.31 0.16 -10.01
N PHE A 493 -7.99 0.12 -8.72
CA PHE A 493 -6.82 -0.62 -8.22
C PHE A 493 -7.12 -2.11 -7.96
N GLY A 494 -8.34 -2.44 -7.54
CA GLY A 494 -8.75 -3.75 -7.02
C GLY A 494 -8.56 -3.92 -5.50
N ARG A 495 -8.13 -2.85 -4.81
CA ARG A 495 -7.98 -2.75 -3.35
C ARG A 495 -8.43 -1.37 -2.88
N TRP A 496 -8.87 -1.27 -1.64
CA TRP A 496 -8.99 0.01 -0.93
C TRP A 496 -7.61 0.61 -0.66
N LYS A 497 -7.57 1.91 -0.33
CA LYS A 497 -6.31 2.61 -0.04
C LYS A 497 -5.52 1.97 1.11
N SER A 498 -6.20 1.37 2.09
CA SER A 498 -5.57 0.61 3.18
C SER A 498 -4.82 -0.66 2.73
N GLY A 499 -5.18 -1.20 1.55
CA GLY A 499 -4.75 -2.50 1.05
C GLY A 499 -5.81 -3.60 1.09
N VAL A 500 -6.98 -3.39 1.72
CA VAL A 500 -8.06 -4.40 1.75
C VAL A 500 -8.51 -4.75 0.32
N PRO A 501 -8.55 -6.03 -0.09
CA PRO A 501 -8.91 -6.41 -1.46
C PRO A 501 -10.43 -6.38 -1.70
N LEU A 502 -10.85 -5.83 -2.83
CA LEU A 502 -12.27 -5.82 -3.23
C LEU A 502 -12.85 -7.23 -3.42
N ALA A 503 -12.01 -8.22 -3.74
CA ALA A 503 -12.44 -9.61 -3.84
C ALA A 503 -13.00 -10.16 -2.51
N LEU A 504 -12.52 -9.65 -1.37
CA LEU A 504 -12.97 -10.06 -0.03
C LEU A 504 -13.96 -9.08 0.58
N SER A 505 -13.73 -7.78 0.41
CA SER A 505 -14.61 -6.72 0.93
C SER A 505 -14.96 -5.70 -0.16
N PRO A 506 -15.95 -5.98 -1.01
CA PRO A 506 -16.28 -5.16 -2.18
C PRO A 506 -16.93 -3.82 -1.86
N TYR A 507 -17.40 -3.60 -0.63
CA TYR A 507 -18.21 -2.41 -0.25
C TYR A 507 -17.76 -1.70 1.02
N ALA A 508 -16.65 -2.14 1.64
CA ALA A 508 -16.12 -1.53 2.84
C ALA A 508 -14.59 -1.73 2.92
N ASP A 509 -13.89 -0.71 3.38
CA ASP A 509 -12.48 -0.82 3.74
C ASP A 509 -12.34 -1.46 5.14
N ASP A 510 -12.61 -2.76 5.24
CA ASP A 510 -12.70 -3.48 6.52
C ASP A 510 -11.31 -3.90 7.06
N PRO A 511 -10.85 -3.31 8.19
CA PRO A 511 -9.55 -3.63 8.79
C PRO A 511 -9.36 -5.10 9.15
N TYR A 512 -10.43 -5.89 9.28
CA TYR A 512 -10.37 -7.34 9.51
C TYR A 512 -9.47 -8.07 8.49
N TYR A 513 -9.43 -7.58 7.25
CA TYR A 513 -8.64 -8.16 6.16
C TYR A 513 -7.22 -7.61 6.07
N LEU A 514 -6.78 -6.72 6.96
CA LEU A 514 -5.40 -6.21 6.95
C LEU A 514 -4.38 -7.19 7.52
N ASP A 515 -4.83 -8.29 8.14
CA ASP A 515 -3.97 -9.38 8.58
C ASP A 515 -3.20 -9.97 7.38
N PRO A 516 -1.87 -10.15 7.44
CA PRO A 516 -1.09 -10.76 6.36
C PRO A 516 -1.57 -12.15 5.93
N GLU A 517 -2.22 -12.92 6.81
CA GLU A 517 -2.84 -14.21 6.47
C GLU A 517 -4.22 -14.08 5.80
N ARG A 518 -4.72 -12.86 5.58
CA ARG A 518 -6.05 -12.60 4.99
C ARG A 518 -5.98 -11.63 3.82
N ILE A 519 -5.12 -10.61 3.90
CA ILE A 519 -5.06 -9.49 2.95
C ILE A 519 -4.80 -9.93 1.50
N ASN A 520 -4.22 -11.12 1.31
CA ASN A 520 -3.94 -11.69 0.00
C ASN A 520 -4.66 -13.02 -0.27
N ASN A 521 -5.51 -13.48 0.65
CA ASN A 521 -6.15 -14.80 0.60
C ASN A 521 -7.42 -14.81 -0.26
N PHE A 522 -7.26 -14.65 -1.57
CA PHE A 522 -8.33 -14.71 -2.57
C PHE A 522 -7.78 -15.16 -3.93
N ASP A 523 -8.62 -15.69 -4.81
CA ASP A 523 -8.22 -16.10 -6.17
C ASP A 523 -9.19 -15.63 -7.28
N TYR A 524 -10.13 -14.75 -6.93
CA TYR A 524 -11.23 -14.26 -7.77
C TYR A 524 -12.26 -15.30 -8.21
N LYS A 525 -12.24 -16.52 -7.65
CA LYS A 525 -13.38 -17.43 -7.78
C LYS A 525 -14.54 -16.90 -6.94
N GLU A 526 -15.73 -16.95 -7.52
CA GLU A 526 -16.96 -16.46 -6.87
C GLU A 526 -17.90 -17.64 -6.67
N ASP A 527 -18.33 -17.89 -5.42
CA ASP A 527 -19.20 -19.00 -5.04
C ASP A 527 -20.70 -18.71 -5.34
N GLY A 528 -21.03 -18.11 -6.50
CA GLY A 528 -22.40 -17.69 -6.84
C GLY A 528 -22.49 -16.26 -7.35
N ALA A 529 -23.57 -15.53 -6.99
CA ALA A 529 -24.07 -14.27 -7.58
C ALA A 529 -23.13 -13.03 -7.65
N GLY A 530 -21.80 -13.23 -7.55
CA GLY A 530 -20.78 -12.21 -7.68
C GLY A 530 -20.83 -11.16 -6.58
N ASP A 531 -20.98 -9.90 -6.97
CA ASP A 531 -21.17 -8.72 -6.12
C ASP A 531 -22.56 -8.70 -5.46
N GLY A 532 -23.41 -9.69 -5.72
CA GLY A 532 -24.79 -9.77 -5.23
C GLY A 532 -25.81 -9.30 -6.27
N VAL A 533 -25.37 -8.74 -7.40
CA VAL A 533 -26.22 -8.39 -8.56
C VAL A 533 -25.72 -9.03 -9.86
N GLY A 534 -24.93 -10.10 -9.78
CA GLY A 534 -24.47 -10.87 -10.93
C GLY A 534 -23.26 -10.29 -11.67
N ARG A 535 -22.51 -9.36 -11.05
CA ARG A 535 -21.25 -8.82 -11.60
C ARG A 535 -20.07 -9.27 -10.73
N PRO A 536 -18.83 -9.23 -11.24
CA PRO A 536 -17.69 -9.58 -10.40
C PRO A 536 -17.48 -8.55 -9.27
N LYS A 537 -17.13 -9.05 -8.07
CA LYS A 537 -16.83 -8.22 -6.89
C LYS A 537 -15.73 -7.18 -7.17
N CYS A 538 -14.71 -7.61 -7.91
CA CYS A 538 -13.60 -6.77 -8.39
C CYS A 538 -13.66 -6.67 -9.92
N PRO A 539 -13.57 -5.47 -10.54
CA PRO A 539 -13.52 -5.34 -11.99
C PRO A 539 -12.42 -6.18 -12.64
N TYR A 540 -12.67 -6.70 -13.84
CA TYR A 540 -11.67 -7.42 -14.64
C TYR A 540 -10.49 -6.53 -15.02
N ALA A 541 -10.74 -5.24 -15.28
CA ALA A 541 -9.72 -4.25 -15.58
C ALA A 541 -9.02 -3.65 -14.35
N ALA A 542 -9.39 -4.04 -13.12
CA ALA A 542 -8.71 -3.53 -11.93
C ALA A 542 -7.22 -3.87 -11.97
N HIS A 543 -6.36 -2.92 -11.58
CA HIS A 543 -4.91 -3.01 -11.72
C HIS A 543 -4.31 -4.34 -11.20
N ILE A 544 -4.67 -4.75 -9.97
CA ILE A 544 -4.16 -6.01 -9.40
C ILE A 544 -4.73 -7.26 -10.06
N ARG A 545 -5.89 -7.18 -10.74
CA ARG A 545 -6.52 -8.29 -11.45
C ARG A 545 -5.99 -8.42 -12.87
N LYS A 546 -5.64 -7.30 -13.52
CA LYS A 546 -4.93 -7.28 -14.81
C LYS A 546 -3.55 -7.90 -14.68
N THR A 547 -2.74 -7.40 -13.74
CA THR A 547 -1.35 -7.82 -13.54
C THR A 547 -1.24 -9.23 -12.97
N VAL A 548 -2.14 -9.63 -12.06
CA VAL A 548 -2.20 -10.99 -11.50
C VAL A 548 -3.66 -11.47 -11.44
N PRO A 549 -4.20 -12.08 -12.51
CA PRO A 549 -5.62 -12.49 -12.57
C PRO A 549 -5.96 -13.72 -11.73
N ARG A 550 -4.96 -14.41 -11.17
CA ARG A 550 -5.09 -15.58 -10.27
C ARG A 550 -5.87 -16.75 -10.90
N GLY A 551 -7.12 -16.96 -10.54
CA GLY A 551 -7.91 -18.10 -10.96
C GLY A 551 -8.59 -17.88 -12.32
N LEU A 552 -7.98 -18.39 -13.39
CA LEU A 552 -8.55 -18.41 -14.75
C LEU A 552 -8.74 -19.82 -15.33
N ASP A 553 -8.60 -20.88 -14.52
CA ASP A 553 -8.81 -22.25 -14.99
C ASP A 553 -10.28 -22.45 -15.45
N PRO A 554 -10.53 -23.21 -16.53
CA PRO A 554 -9.56 -23.88 -17.41
C PRO A 554 -9.11 -23.03 -18.62
N LEU A 555 -9.47 -21.75 -18.70
CA LEU A 555 -9.22 -20.90 -19.88
C LEU A 555 -7.74 -20.55 -20.05
N VAL A 556 -7.03 -20.33 -18.94
CA VAL A 556 -5.59 -20.05 -18.93
C VAL A 556 -4.94 -20.92 -17.87
N SER A 557 -3.84 -21.58 -18.23
CA SER A 557 -3.13 -22.46 -17.30
C SER A 557 -2.47 -21.69 -16.17
N ARG A 558 -2.41 -22.32 -14.98
CA ARG A 558 -1.73 -21.75 -13.82
C ARG A 558 -0.24 -21.54 -14.07
N GLU A 559 0.39 -22.41 -14.84
CA GLU A 559 1.82 -22.35 -15.18
C GLU A 559 2.12 -21.08 -15.99
N PHE A 560 1.25 -20.74 -16.95
CA PHE A 560 1.38 -19.49 -17.71
C PHE A 560 1.28 -18.27 -16.81
N LEU A 561 0.32 -18.25 -15.87
CA LEU A 561 0.14 -17.15 -14.93
C LEU A 561 1.29 -17.05 -13.92
N LYS A 562 1.76 -18.18 -13.37
CA LYS A 562 2.90 -18.24 -12.46
C LYS A 562 4.19 -17.75 -13.13
N ALA A 563 4.44 -18.16 -14.37
CA ALA A 563 5.58 -17.68 -15.14
C ALA A 563 5.55 -16.17 -15.39
N SER A 564 4.37 -15.55 -15.27
CA SER A 564 4.17 -14.12 -15.48
C SER A 564 4.43 -13.27 -14.24
N MET A 565 4.75 -13.89 -13.10
CA MET A 565 4.99 -13.17 -11.85
C MET A 565 6.34 -12.42 -11.88
N VAL A 566 6.38 -11.29 -11.20
CA VAL A 566 7.59 -10.48 -10.99
C VAL A 566 7.70 -10.13 -9.51
N VAL A 567 8.92 -9.92 -9.00
CA VAL A 567 9.14 -9.29 -7.68
C VAL A 567 9.24 -7.79 -7.89
N ARG A 568 8.45 -6.99 -7.18
CA ARG A 568 8.45 -5.52 -7.30
C ARG A 568 9.15 -4.85 -6.13
N THR A 569 9.99 -3.88 -6.40
CA THR A 569 10.83 -3.18 -5.40
C THR A 569 10.78 -1.66 -5.58
N GLY A 570 9.72 -1.14 -6.21
CA GLY A 570 9.61 0.29 -6.51
C GLY A 570 9.55 1.16 -5.25
N ILE A 571 9.84 2.45 -5.45
CA ILE A 571 9.82 3.47 -4.40
C ILE A 571 9.26 4.79 -4.96
N PRO A 572 8.43 5.55 -4.20
CA PRO A 572 7.95 6.85 -4.66
C PRO A 572 9.10 7.86 -4.85
N TYR A 573 8.94 8.83 -5.74
CA TYR A 573 9.85 9.98 -5.88
C TYR A 573 9.10 11.31 -5.90
N GLY A 574 9.79 12.39 -5.53
CA GLY A 574 9.25 13.74 -5.64
C GLY A 574 8.54 14.27 -4.39
N PRO A 575 8.14 15.56 -4.41
CA PRO A 575 7.43 16.22 -3.32
C PRO A 575 5.98 15.74 -3.18
N GLU A 576 5.45 15.84 -1.96
CA GLU A 576 3.99 15.81 -1.74
C GLU A 576 3.30 16.90 -2.56
N VAL A 577 1.99 16.78 -2.73
CA VAL A 577 1.20 17.83 -3.39
C VAL A 577 1.18 19.07 -2.51
N SER A 578 1.73 20.18 -3.01
CA SER A 578 1.72 21.49 -2.37
C SER A 578 0.49 22.31 -2.75
N ASP A 579 0.25 23.42 -2.07
CA ASP A 579 -0.82 24.34 -2.45
C ASP A 579 -0.52 25.07 -3.78
N GLU A 580 0.76 25.25 -4.12
CA GLU A 580 1.19 25.78 -5.42
C GLU A 580 0.82 24.81 -6.56
N ASP A 581 0.99 23.50 -6.35
CA ASP A 581 0.57 22.48 -7.31
C ASP A 581 -0.95 22.55 -7.57
N LYS A 582 -1.76 22.69 -6.50
CA LYS A 582 -3.22 22.82 -6.61
C LYS A 582 -3.62 24.07 -7.40
N GLN A 583 -2.93 25.20 -7.18
CA GLN A 583 -3.18 26.43 -7.93
C GLN A 583 -2.81 26.29 -9.41
N LYS A 584 -1.65 25.69 -9.72
CA LYS A 584 -1.24 25.41 -11.10
C LYS A 584 -2.23 24.48 -11.81
N TYR A 585 -2.72 23.46 -11.12
CA TYR A 585 -3.72 22.55 -11.65
C TYR A 585 -5.08 23.23 -11.87
N ALA A 586 -5.53 24.10 -10.96
CA ALA A 586 -6.75 24.88 -11.15
C ALA A 586 -6.65 25.79 -12.38
N GLN A 587 -5.50 26.44 -12.59
CA GLN A 587 -5.24 27.23 -13.80
C GLN A 587 -5.22 26.36 -15.06
N LEU A 588 -4.56 25.20 -15.01
CA LEU A 588 -4.52 24.24 -16.12
C LEU A 588 -5.94 23.81 -16.53
N LYS A 589 -6.82 23.54 -15.56
CA LYS A 589 -8.23 23.22 -15.81
C LYS A 589 -8.95 24.36 -16.54
N GLU A 590 -8.75 25.59 -16.11
CA GLU A 590 -9.36 26.76 -16.76
C GLU A 590 -8.84 26.93 -18.20
N ASP A 591 -7.52 26.83 -18.39
CA ASP A 591 -6.90 26.92 -19.71
C ASP A 591 -7.43 25.84 -20.67
N ASN A 592 -7.61 24.62 -20.16
CA ASN A 592 -8.11 23.48 -20.94
C ASN A 592 -9.57 23.63 -21.39
N LYS A 593 -10.39 24.48 -20.75
CA LYS A 593 -11.77 24.74 -21.22
C LYS A 593 -11.84 25.36 -22.61
N THR A 594 -10.79 26.07 -23.01
CA THR A 594 -10.71 26.76 -24.31
C THR A 594 -9.95 25.96 -25.37
N ARG A 595 -9.40 24.79 -25.01
CA ARG A 595 -8.58 23.95 -25.89
C ARG A 595 -9.40 22.83 -26.51
N THR A 596 -9.06 22.46 -27.74
CA THR A 596 -9.59 21.22 -28.34
C THR A 596 -8.98 20.00 -27.65
N PRO A 597 -9.65 18.83 -27.66
CA PRO A 597 -9.12 17.59 -27.05
C PRO A 597 -7.70 17.22 -27.53
N GLU A 598 -7.33 17.59 -28.76
CA GLU A 598 -6.00 17.32 -29.33
C GLU A 598 -4.91 18.21 -28.77
N ASN A 599 -5.26 19.37 -28.21
CA ASN A 599 -4.34 20.41 -27.76
C ASN A 599 -4.42 20.65 -26.24
N GLN A 600 -5.18 19.82 -25.51
CA GLN A 600 -5.23 19.85 -24.06
C GLN A 600 -3.85 19.56 -23.48
N LYS A 601 -3.53 20.27 -22.41
CA LYS A 601 -2.33 20.03 -21.63
C LYS A 601 -2.66 19.11 -20.46
N TYR A 602 -1.72 18.26 -20.11
CA TYR A 602 -1.84 17.37 -18.95
C TYR A 602 -1.13 17.97 -17.74
N GLU A 603 -1.45 17.48 -16.55
CA GLU A 603 -0.69 17.81 -15.35
C GLU A 603 0.74 17.30 -15.50
N GLU A 604 1.70 18.22 -15.52
CA GLU A 604 3.11 17.90 -15.35
C GLU A 604 3.43 17.87 -13.86
N SER A 605 3.96 16.74 -13.39
CA SER A 605 4.20 16.50 -11.97
C SER A 605 5.62 15.98 -11.75
N ASN A 606 6.39 16.59 -10.86
CA ASN A 606 7.71 16.05 -10.52
C ASN A 606 7.62 14.97 -9.42
N ARG A 607 6.59 14.11 -9.50
CA ARG A 607 6.32 13.06 -8.51
C ARG A 607 5.80 11.79 -9.17
N GLY A 608 5.99 10.67 -8.51
CA GLY A 608 5.47 9.40 -8.98
C GLY A 608 6.20 8.21 -8.38
N LEU A 609 6.39 7.18 -9.18
CA LEU A 609 7.00 5.92 -8.78
C LEU A 609 8.27 5.63 -9.60
N LEU A 610 9.38 5.38 -8.92
CA LEU A 610 10.54 4.71 -9.50
C LEU A 610 10.26 3.22 -9.42
N PHE A 611 9.60 2.69 -10.45
CA PHE A 611 9.19 1.31 -10.51
C PHE A 611 10.39 0.42 -10.83
N THR A 612 10.56 -0.63 -10.03
CA THR A 612 11.53 -1.70 -10.30
C THR A 612 10.91 -3.07 -10.15
N CYS A 613 11.30 -3.99 -11.03
CA CYS A 613 10.93 -5.40 -10.88
C CYS A 613 11.97 -6.40 -11.40
N TYR A 614 11.94 -7.60 -10.81
CA TYR A 614 12.85 -8.70 -11.09
C TYR A 614 12.12 -9.91 -11.69
N GLN A 615 12.76 -10.54 -12.67
CA GLN A 615 12.32 -11.75 -13.37
C GLN A 615 13.50 -12.40 -14.12
N SER A 616 13.42 -13.70 -14.39
CA SER A 616 14.41 -14.39 -15.24
C SER A 616 14.17 -14.20 -16.74
N SER A 617 12.96 -13.78 -17.13
CA SER A 617 12.57 -13.51 -18.52
C SER A 617 11.68 -12.28 -18.61
N LEU A 618 12.10 -11.28 -19.39
CA LEU A 618 11.32 -10.07 -19.65
C LEU A 618 10.03 -10.38 -20.39
N ALA A 619 10.11 -11.30 -21.36
CA ALA A 619 8.97 -11.74 -22.16
C ALA A 619 7.87 -12.42 -21.33
N ASN A 620 8.23 -13.12 -20.26
CA ASN A 620 7.26 -13.72 -19.36
C ASN A 620 6.79 -12.73 -18.28
N GLY A 621 7.70 -11.94 -17.70
CA GLY A 621 7.41 -11.02 -16.59
C GLY A 621 6.87 -9.67 -17.05
N PHE A 622 7.68 -8.61 -16.90
CA PHE A 622 7.24 -7.23 -17.14
C PHE A 622 6.59 -7.00 -18.51
N VAL A 623 7.18 -7.50 -19.60
CA VAL A 623 6.66 -7.22 -20.94
C VAL A 623 5.27 -7.80 -21.11
N ARG A 624 5.02 -9.01 -20.61
CA ARG A 624 3.69 -9.63 -20.62
C ARG A 624 2.70 -8.84 -19.76
N GLN A 625 3.10 -8.48 -18.54
CA GLN A 625 2.20 -7.71 -17.66
C GLN A 625 1.85 -6.33 -18.23
N SER A 626 2.79 -5.66 -18.90
CA SER A 626 2.53 -4.35 -19.51
C SER A 626 1.76 -4.46 -20.83
N ILE A 627 2.20 -5.33 -21.75
CA ILE A 627 1.66 -5.37 -23.12
C ILE A 627 0.46 -6.32 -23.20
N ASP A 628 0.66 -7.59 -22.87
CA ASP A 628 -0.35 -8.62 -23.09
C ASP A 628 -1.50 -8.54 -22.09
N PHE A 629 -1.27 -7.91 -20.92
CA PHE A 629 -2.25 -7.79 -19.84
C PHE A 629 -2.79 -6.35 -19.70
N ALA A 630 -1.95 -5.40 -19.26
CA ALA A 630 -2.41 -4.05 -18.91
C ALA A 630 -2.93 -3.26 -20.12
N ASN A 631 -2.20 -3.30 -21.25
CA ASN A 631 -2.58 -2.62 -22.49
C ASN A 631 -3.63 -3.36 -23.32
N ASN A 632 -4.03 -4.57 -22.91
CA ASN A 632 -4.92 -5.42 -23.69
C ASN A 632 -6.37 -5.33 -23.21
N ASP A 633 -7.24 -4.72 -24.01
CA ASP A 633 -8.68 -4.59 -23.72
C ASP A 633 -9.40 -5.91 -23.45
N PHE A 634 -8.92 -7.02 -23.99
CA PHE A 634 -9.59 -8.33 -23.92
C PHE A 634 -9.01 -9.24 -22.83
N TRP A 635 -8.11 -8.73 -22.00
CA TRP A 635 -7.53 -9.46 -20.87
C TRP A 635 -8.21 -9.09 -19.54
N PRO A 636 -8.41 -10.02 -18.59
CA PRO A 636 -8.16 -11.47 -18.66
C PRO A 636 -9.17 -12.24 -19.52
N ALA A 637 -8.76 -13.43 -20.00
CA ALA A 637 -9.67 -14.34 -20.69
C ALA A 637 -10.71 -14.90 -19.70
N THR A 638 -11.97 -14.47 -19.86
CA THR A 638 -13.11 -14.86 -19.01
C THR A 638 -14.10 -15.79 -19.72
N SER A 639 -13.93 -15.97 -21.03
CA SER A 639 -14.70 -16.88 -21.88
C SER A 639 -13.85 -17.31 -23.08
N ILE A 640 -14.28 -18.35 -23.79
CA ILE A 640 -13.70 -18.74 -25.11
C ILE A 640 -13.87 -17.60 -26.13
N LEU A 641 -14.88 -16.76 -25.92
CA LEU A 641 -15.14 -15.61 -26.76
C LEU A 641 -14.51 -14.36 -26.13
N PRO A 642 -13.68 -13.62 -26.89
CA PRO A 642 -13.08 -12.39 -26.40
C PRO A 642 -14.15 -11.43 -25.89
N THR A 643 -13.97 -10.95 -24.67
CA THR A 643 -14.83 -9.94 -24.05
C THR A 643 -13.99 -8.71 -23.78
N ASN A 644 -14.46 -7.55 -24.24
CA ASN A 644 -13.78 -6.29 -23.95
C ASN A 644 -14.01 -5.92 -22.48
N HIS A 645 -12.94 -5.87 -21.72
CA HIS A 645 -12.89 -5.46 -20.32
C HIS A 645 -12.31 -4.05 -20.14
N GLY A 646 -11.69 -3.48 -21.18
CA GLY A 646 -10.90 -2.24 -21.14
C GLY A 646 -9.47 -2.47 -20.66
N GLN A 647 -8.63 -1.44 -20.78
CA GLN A 647 -7.25 -1.45 -20.29
C GLN A 647 -7.17 -1.26 -18.78
N ASP A 648 -5.99 -1.54 -18.22
CA ASP A 648 -5.65 -1.19 -16.84
C ASP A 648 -5.73 0.35 -16.62
N PRO A 649 -6.52 0.85 -15.66
CA PRO A 649 -6.69 2.29 -15.42
C PRO A 649 -5.45 3.02 -14.91
N ILE A 650 -4.47 2.28 -14.40
CA ILE A 650 -3.31 2.86 -13.74
C ILE A 650 -2.11 2.82 -14.68
N ILE A 651 -1.85 1.67 -15.30
CA ILE A 651 -0.64 1.47 -16.13
C ILE A 651 -0.93 1.10 -17.59
N GLY A 652 -2.20 1.03 -17.98
CA GLY A 652 -2.56 0.86 -19.39
C GLY A 652 -2.04 2.04 -20.21
N GLY A 653 -1.47 1.74 -21.36
CA GLY A 653 -1.01 2.74 -22.32
C GLY A 653 -2.14 3.14 -23.26
N PRO A 654 -2.38 4.45 -23.48
CA PRO A 654 -3.49 4.90 -24.31
C PRO A 654 -3.42 4.23 -25.69
N PRO A 655 -4.57 3.76 -26.22
CA PRO A 655 -4.60 3.11 -27.52
C PRO A 655 -4.02 4.04 -28.58
N ASP A 656 -3.43 3.47 -29.63
CA ASP A 656 -3.09 4.27 -30.80
C ASP A 656 -4.35 5.01 -31.25
N ARG A 657 -4.24 6.31 -31.53
CA ARG A 657 -5.31 7.06 -32.21
C ARG A 657 -5.41 6.53 -33.63
N LEU A 658 -5.94 5.32 -33.79
CA LEU A 658 -6.40 4.84 -35.07
C LEU A 658 -7.61 5.69 -35.42
N GLN A 659 -7.50 6.44 -36.51
CA GLN A 659 -8.62 7.14 -37.09
C GLN A 659 -9.55 6.08 -37.70
N GLU A 660 -10.35 5.43 -36.86
CA GLU A 660 -11.35 4.50 -37.34
C GLU A 660 -12.47 5.33 -37.99
N SER A 661 -12.63 5.17 -39.30
CA SER A 661 -13.93 5.44 -39.89
C SER A 661 -14.89 4.39 -39.36
N PRO A 662 -16.05 4.74 -38.78
CA PRO A 662 -16.99 3.75 -38.28
C PRO A 662 -17.38 2.82 -39.43
N ILE A 663 -16.97 1.56 -39.37
CA ILE A 663 -17.38 0.56 -40.35
C ILE A 663 -18.79 0.11 -39.95
N VAL A 664 -19.79 0.79 -40.49
CA VAL A 664 -21.18 0.36 -40.37
C VAL A 664 -21.40 -0.84 -41.29
N ALA A 665 -21.28 -2.05 -40.75
CA ALA A 665 -21.71 -3.26 -41.45
C ALA A 665 -23.22 -3.46 -41.30
N LYS A 666 -23.91 -3.72 -42.41
CA LYS A 666 -25.32 -4.13 -42.37
C LYS A 666 -25.40 -5.57 -41.87
N LEU A 667 -26.19 -5.79 -40.82
CA LEU A 667 -26.51 -7.13 -40.35
C LEU A 667 -27.27 -7.89 -41.45
N THR A 668 -26.72 -9.00 -41.93
CA THR A 668 -27.44 -9.98 -42.74
C THR A 668 -28.26 -10.90 -41.84
N SER A 669 -29.24 -11.62 -42.40
CA SER A 669 -30.15 -12.50 -41.64
C SER A 669 -29.43 -13.64 -40.90
N ASP A 670 -28.25 -14.04 -41.37
CA ASP A 670 -27.39 -15.07 -40.77
C ASP A 670 -26.44 -14.52 -39.69
N ARG A 671 -26.46 -13.21 -39.43
CA ARG A 671 -25.56 -12.47 -38.53
C ARG A 671 -24.08 -12.59 -38.92
N ALA A 672 -23.73 -13.17 -40.07
CA ALA A 672 -22.34 -13.25 -40.49
C ALA A 672 -21.86 -11.85 -40.92
N ILE A 673 -20.74 -11.39 -40.39
CA ILE A 673 -20.12 -10.12 -40.75
C ILE A 673 -18.72 -10.40 -41.30
N GLN A 674 -18.42 -9.79 -42.45
CA GLN A 674 -17.07 -9.67 -42.97
C GLN A 674 -16.71 -8.19 -43.11
N LEU A 675 -15.71 -7.75 -42.36
CA LEU A 675 -15.15 -6.40 -42.43
C LEU A 675 -13.81 -6.45 -43.16
N LYS A 676 -13.55 -5.44 -43.99
CA LYS A 676 -12.22 -5.14 -44.51
C LYS A 676 -11.73 -3.89 -43.80
N VAL A 677 -10.69 -4.03 -42.99
CA VAL A 677 -10.10 -2.95 -42.20
C VAL A 677 -8.76 -2.60 -42.84
N THR A 678 -8.56 -1.36 -43.25
CA THR A 678 -7.26 -0.90 -43.73
C THR A 678 -6.60 -0.08 -42.63
N SER A 679 -5.43 -0.52 -42.18
CA SER A 679 -4.62 0.20 -41.21
C SER A 679 -4.13 1.52 -41.81
N SER A 680 -4.35 2.62 -41.09
CA SER A 680 -3.83 3.94 -41.47
C SER A 680 -2.32 4.06 -41.25
N ALA A 681 -1.74 3.22 -40.38
CA ALA A 681 -0.32 3.28 -40.02
C ALA A 681 0.60 2.64 -41.07
N ASP A 682 0.17 1.54 -41.70
CA ASP A 682 0.99 0.76 -42.65
C ASP A 682 0.28 0.42 -43.97
N SER A 683 -0.93 0.96 -44.19
CA SER A 683 -1.76 0.73 -45.37
C SER A 683 -2.12 -0.73 -45.66
N ARG A 684 -1.89 -1.65 -44.70
CA ARG A 684 -2.28 -3.06 -44.87
C ARG A 684 -3.77 -3.23 -44.65
N THR A 685 -4.40 -4.04 -45.51
CA THR A 685 -5.81 -4.42 -45.36
C THR A 685 -5.93 -5.79 -44.69
N TYR A 686 -6.70 -5.85 -43.62
CA TYR A 686 -7.04 -7.03 -42.85
C TYR A 686 -8.50 -7.39 -43.12
N THR A 687 -8.79 -8.69 -43.21
CA THR A 687 -10.17 -9.20 -43.28
C THR A 687 -10.56 -9.75 -41.90
N VAL A 688 -11.62 -9.20 -41.32
CA VAL A 688 -12.19 -9.67 -40.04
C VAL A 688 -13.51 -10.36 -40.34
N GLN A 689 -13.63 -11.63 -39.98
CA GLN A 689 -14.86 -12.41 -40.14
C GLN A 689 -15.39 -12.79 -38.76
N GLY A 690 -16.70 -12.71 -38.57
CA GLY A 690 -17.34 -13.08 -37.31
C GLY A 690 -18.85 -13.20 -37.43
N PHE A 691 -19.50 -13.51 -36.30
CA PHE A 691 -20.94 -13.50 -36.17
C PHE A 691 -21.35 -12.38 -35.22
N ALA A 692 -22.21 -11.49 -35.69
CA ALA A 692 -22.79 -10.42 -34.91
C ALA A 692 -23.57 -11.00 -33.73
N ARG A 693 -23.45 -10.34 -32.59
CA ARG A 693 -24.22 -10.66 -31.39
C ARG A 693 -24.97 -9.42 -30.97
N ALA A 694 -26.12 -9.63 -30.32
CA ALA A 694 -26.76 -8.55 -29.61
C ALA A 694 -25.78 -8.09 -28.53
N ASP A 695 -25.42 -6.81 -28.54
CA ASP A 695 -24.64 -6.21 -27.47
C ASP A 695 -25.56 -6.11 -26.23
N PRO A 696 -25.27 -6.85 -25.14
CA PRO A 696 -26.09 -6.80 -23.93
C PRO A 696 -26.00 -5.44 -23.21
N THR A 697 -25.07 -4.55 -23.60
CA THR A 697 -24.90 -3.20 -23.06
C THR A 697 -25.49 -2.09 -23.93
N ALA A 698 -25.94 -2.38 -25.16
CA ALA A 698 -26.47 -1.40 -26.12
C ALA A 698 -27.79 -0.70 -25.67
N LEU A 699 -28.36 -1.09 -24.53
CA LEU A 699 -29.53 -0.44 -23.93
C LEU A 699 -29.19 0.64 -22.91
N ASP A 700 -27.91 0.90 -22.63
CA ASP A 700 -27.50 1.82 -21.57
C ASP A 700 -26.33 2.71 -22.04
N LYS A 701 -26.65 3.70 -22.88
CA LYS A 701 -25.66 4.66 -23.42
C LYS A 701 -24.89 5.42 -22.33
N ASP A 702 -25.42 5.48 -21.11
CA ASP A 702 -24.76 6.08 -19.95
C ASP A 702 -23.57 5.24 -19.43
N LYS A 703 -23.38 4.01 -19.94
CA LYS A 703 -22.26 3.11 -19.60
C LYS A 703 -21.10 3.13 -20.58
N GLU A 704 -21.20 3.82 -21.71
CA GLU A 704 -20.05 4.03 -22.59
C GLU A 704 -19.08 5.01 -21.91
N PHE A 705 -17.85 4.57 -21.66
CA PHE A 705 -16.90 5.28 -20.82
C PHE A 705 -15.50 5.23 -21.41
N THR A 706 -14.95 6.39 -21.73
CA THR A 706 -13.54 6.53 -22.10
C THR A 706 -12.73 6.70 -20.83
N GLN A 707 -11.83 5.76 -20.59
CA GLN A 707 -10.91 5.77 -19.46
C GLN A 707 -9.80 6.79 -19.68
N ASP A 708 -9.54 7.61 -18.67
CA ASP A 708 -8.38 8.49 -18.62
C ASP A 708 -7.18 7.77 -18.01
N PHE A 709 -5.98 8.17 -18.43
CA PHE A 709 -4.70 7.62 -17.94
C PHE A 709 -3.93 8.68 -17.16
N PHE A 710 -3.42 8.29 -15.99
CA PHE A 710 -2.83 9.22 -15.02
C PHE A 710 -1.36 8.97 -14.73
N VAL A 711 -0.77 7.98 -15.41
CA VAL A 711 0.63 7.62 -15.29
C VAL A 711 1.34 7.90 -16.60
N THR A 712 2.39 8.71 -16.53
CA THR A 712 3.22 9.04 -17.69
C THR A 712 4.58 8.39 -17.54
N SER A 713 4.99 7.58 -18.52
CA SER A 713 6.36 7.07 -18.56
C SER A 713 7.33 8.17 -18.96
N ARG A 714 8.33 8.40 -18.10
CA ARG A 714 9.51 9.27 -18.36
C ARG A 714 10.76 8.46 -18.69
N GLY A 715 10.57 7.21 -19.10
CA GLY A 715 11.62 6.32 -19.56
C GLY A 715 12.09 5.31 -18.54
N GLY A 716 13.06 4.51 -18.96
CA GLY A 716 13.58 3.39 -18.21
C GLY A 716 14.56 2.55 -19.02
N GLU A 717 15.01 1.45 -18.44
CA GLU A 717 15.92 0.52 -19.10
C GLU A 717 15.80 -0.90 -18.50
N TRP A 718 16.17 -1.92 -19.28
CA TRP A 718 16.36 -3.29 -18.82
C TRP A 718 17.83 -3.50 -18.42
N PHE A 719 18.04 -4.04 -17.23
CA PHE A 719 19.35 -4.39 -16.72
C PHE A 719 19.43 -5.88 -16.40
N PHE A 720 20.63 -6.42 -16.39
CA PHE A 720 20.95 -7.72 -15.83
C PHE A 720 21.68 -7.51 -14.50
N VAL A 721 21.13 -8.11 -13.44
CA VAL A 721 21.70 -8.20 -12.11
C VAL A 721 22.48 -9.51 -12.04
N PRO A 722 23.82 -9.50 -12.14
CA PRO A 722 24.62 -10.72 -12.06
C PRO A 722 24.64 -11.30 -10.64
N GLY A 723 24.94 -12.59 -10.53
CA GLY A 723 25.39 -13.17 -9.27
C GLY A 723 26.73 -12.56 -8.81
N ILE A 724 26.97 -12.53 -7.51
CA ILE A 724 28.15 -11.92 -6.89
C ILE A 724 29.45 -12.62 -7.36
N SER A 725 29.41 -13.92 -7.64
CA SER A 725 30.53 -14.68 -8.21
C SER A 725 30.88 -14.22 -9.63
N ALA A 726 29.89 -13.90 -10.47
CA ALA A 726 30.13 -13.32 -11.79
C ALA A 726 30.76 -11.92 -11.68
N LEU A 727 30.30 -11.08 -10.74
CA LEU A 727 30.95 -9.80 -10.46
C LEU A 727 32.41 -9.97 -10.03
N ARG A 728 32.70 -10.94 -9.16
CA ARG A 728 34.07 -11.28 -8.74
C ARG A 728 34.94 -11.75 -9.90
N GLU A 729 34.37 -12.45 -10.87
CA GLU A 729 35.09 -12.87 -12.07
C GLU A 729 35.41 -11.67 -12.98
N TRP A 730 34.45 -10.77 -13.19
CA TRP A 730 34.64 -9.60 -14.05
C TRP A 730 35.55 -8.54 -13.45
N ALA A 731 35.68 -8.51 -12.13
CA ALA A 731 36.56 -7.59 -11.41
C ALA A 731 38.05 -7.98 -11.47
N ARG A 732 38.39 -9.14 -12.06
CA ARG A 732 39.78 -9.62 -12.19
C ARG A 732 40.57 -8.95 -13.31
#